data_AF-A0A2N2ZYR4-F1
#
_entry.id   AF-A0A2N2ZYR4-F1
#
_cell.length_a   1.000
_cell.length_b   1.000
_cell.length_c   1.000
_cell.angle_alpha   90.00
_cell.angle_beta   90.00
_cell.angle_gamma   90.00
#
_symmetry.space_group_name_H-M   'P 1'
#
loop_
_entity.id
_entity.type
_entity.pdbx_description
1 polymer ?
#
loop_
_entity_poly.entity_id
_entity_poly.type
_entity_poly.pdbx_seq_one_letter_code
_entity_poly.pdbx_strand_id
1 'polypeptide(L)'
;MTDNHIKTGKTYRGFNALLLLAIPVLLFLTSLNTIKEREKVWYGAGYDPEYAYLFNSLNVATFRLVGHFDHPGTPMQIYGALVLQGSWLFNHQGESLTKDVLSNPEAYLRLLNVATALLAAIAVFFAGIFILFRTGNFWYALILQVIPFISGFILYNAFARITQEAMLMISSMALAAALADWFVNSTSEKEAGYAKAFGIIGGFGMASKILFAPLLIIPFLILSNFKLRKKYLLFTAASFVIFTLPVITLYPNMAWWVIKLFIYTGQYGAGPIGLVDTLSYPQNLWWTLMANPKLAILFAGGLLWITMLIIIRKSGKTLVQNKTFRLLAATVAALAFGYLIVAKQPKESYLLPYEMIASVLIVLVIYQVGNFGFLQRVRTWIPALLTLVFAGFVIPSGLAAKKKIYSPDKNHLWETSRLAAESASQNSIQIFAHPASSPEAALFFGNAYSHWRYTGILKRLYPDTYIFNIAENKIVDWDNSPINPAEKLTSDKSRILFQVPMEISQTIHRELNIAGIYVQEESFFEDEKQMILIAYPEKGQSQGKVQSLIFSSAETERGLVKQQPAAIGFASLGHIDFSKSMNGYSSVITDKENPYAFTTKSVTLQPGDEILARVHAFGTQSTLKIIVSESGTNEVLLQSLTPAGKDDRWSAHNLTFVNAADSTMNIFVYCLNHGNSPGWFDDFSLETTNSIRP
;
A
#
# COMPACT_ATOMS: atom_id res chain seq x y z
N MET A 1 33.14 12.68 47.75
CA MET A 1 32.58 11.43 47.18
C MET A 1 31.27 11.63 46.39
N THR A 2 30.81 12.86 46.16
CA THR A 2 29.53 13.19 45.49
C THR A 2 29.64 13.37 43.96
N ASP A 3 30.82 13.67 43.40
CA ASP A 3 30.98 13.88 41.95
C ASP A 3 31.11 12.59 41.11
N ASN A 4 31.64 11.50 41.68
CA ASN A 4 31.80 10.22 40.95
C ASN A 4 30.47 9.47 40.73
N HIS A 5 29.47 9.63 41.60
CA HIS A 5 28.15 9.03 41.41
C HIS A 5 27.31 9.74 40.34
N ILE A 6 27.48 11.05 40.15
CA ILE A 6 26.77 11.81 39.10
C ILE A 6 27.38 11.53 37.72
N LYS A 7 28.72 11.41 37.63
CA LYS A 7 29.40 11.02 36.39
C LYS A 7 29.06 9.59 35.95
N THR A 8 29.09 8.62 36.86
CA THR A 8 28.74 7.21 36.56
C THR A 8 27.28 7.03 36.12
N GLY A 9 26.34 7.76 36.74
CA GLY A 9 24.93 7.76 36.34
C GLY A 9 24.66 8.36 34.95
N LYS A 10 25.41 9.40 34.54
CA LYS A 10 25.34 9.97 33.18
C LYS A 10 25.93 9.03 32.14
N THR A 11 27.11 8.45 32.40
CA THR A 11 27.76 7.51 31.47
C THR A 11 26.94 6.24 31.27
N TYR A 12 26.35 5.70 32.33
CA TYR A 12 25.46 4.53 32.26
C TYR A 12 24.20 4.78 31.43
N ARG A 13 23.59 5.97 31.57
CA ARG A 13 22.44 6.37 30.74
C ARG A 13 22.82 6.57 29.27
N GLY A 14 24.02 7.09 28.99
CA GLY A 14 24.53 7.22 27.62
C GLY A 14 24.70 5.86 26.93
N PHE A 15 25.33 4.89 27.60
CA PHE A 15 25.46 3.53 27.07
C PHE A 15 24.11 2.84 26.86
N ASN A 16 23.20 2.92 27.84
CA ASN A 16 21.86 2.37 27.69
C ASN A 16 21.05 3.04 26.57
N ALA A 17 21.24 4.34 26.34
CA ALA A 17 20.60 5.02 25.22
C ALA A 17 21.09 4.50 23.86
N LEU A 18 22.36 4.10 23.74
CA LEU A 18 22.87 3.44 22.53
C LEU A 18 22.24 2.06 22.34
N LEU A 19 22.07 1.28 23.42
CA LEU A 19 21.40 -0.03 23.34
C LEU A 19 19.94 0.09 22.84
N LEU A 20 19.26 1.20 23.16
CA LEU A 20 17.90 1.49 22.67
C LEU A 20 17.83 1.76 21.16
N LEU A 21 18.95 1.81 20.42
CA LEU A 21 18.94 1.85 18.96
C LEU A 21 18.60 0.49 18.32
N ALA A 22 18.84 -0.62 19.02
CA ALA A 22 18.73 -1.96 18.44
C ALA A 22 17.32 -2.23 17.88
N ILE A 23 16.27 -1.90 18.65
CA ILE A 23 14.88 -2.15 18.26
C ILE A 23 14.42 -1.21 17.13
N PRO A 24 14.61 0.12 17.18
CA PRO A 24 14.35 1.02 16.05
C PRO A 24 15.05 0.62 14.76
N VAL A 25 16.33 0.21 14.83
CA VAL A 25 17.08 -0.23 13.66
C VAL A 25 16.50 -1.52 13.09
N LEU A 26 16.16 -2.50 13.93
CA LEU A 26 15.48 -3.71 13.49
C LEU A 26 14.14 -3.41 12.79
N LEU A 27 13.33 -2.52 13.38
CA LEU A 27 12.07 -2.08 12.79
C LEU A 27 12.30 -1.42 11.42
N PHE A 28 13.26 -0.50 11.31
CA PHE A 28 13.57 0.16 10.06
C PHE A 28 14.05 -0.81 8.98
N LEU A 29 15.05 -1.66 9.29
CA LEU A 29 15.62 -2.61 8.33
C LEU A 29 14.57 -3.63 7.85
N THR A 30 13.75 -4.17 8.76
CA THR A 30 12.71 -5.12 8.37
C THR A 30 11.60 -4.46 7.55
N SER A 31 11.36 -3.16 7.73
CA SER A 31 10.42 -2.38 6.91
C SER A 31 11.00 -2.07 5.53
N LEU A 32 12.29 -1.74 5.42
CA LEU A 32 12.96 -1.61 4.13
C LEU A 32 12.87 -2.89 3.31
N ASN A 33 13.05 -4.05 3.96
CA ASN A 33 12.89 -5.34 3.31
C ASN A 33 11.46 -5.51 2.75
N THR A 34 10.45 -5.24 3.56
CA THR A 34 9.03 -5.29 3.14
C THR A 34 8.71 -4.32 2.00
N ILE A 35 9.21 -3.07 2.06
CA ILE A 35 8.99 -2.07 1.02
C ILE A 35 9.66 -2.50 -0.29
N LYS A 36 10.88 -3.04 -0.21
CA LYS A 36 11.62 -3.55 -1.37
C LYS A 36 10.92 -4.78 -1.97
N GLU A 37 10.54 -5.73 -1.11
CA GLU A 37 9.79 -6.92 -1.51
C GLU A 37 8.48 -6.53 -2.16
N ARG A 38 7.80 -5.45 -1.76
CA ARG A 38 6.50 -5.08 -2.38
C ARG A 38 6.63 -4.58 -3.79
N GLU A 39 7.73 -3.90 -4.08
CA GLU A 39 8.06 -3.37 -5.40
C GLU A 39 7.08 -2.29 -5.89
N LYS A 40 5.82 -2.62 -6.15
CA LYS A 40 4.75 -1.70 -6.56
C LYS A 40 3.59 -1.72 -5.57
N VAL A 41 3.05 -0.54 -5.29
CA VAL A 41 1.94 -0.35 -4.35
C VAL A 41 0.60 -0.77 -4.96
N TRP A 42 0.44 -0.63 -6.28
CA TRP A 42 -0.82 -0.93 -6.97
C TRP A 42 -1.10 -2.44 -7.14
N TYR A 43 -0.16 -3.34 -6.84
CA TYR A 43 -0.40 -4.78 -6.84
C TYR A 43 -1.49 -5.17 -5.81
N GLY A 44 -2.38 -6.11 -6.20
CA GLY A 44 -3.28 -6.82 -5.28
C GLY A 44 -4.30 -5.94 -4.54
N ALA A 45 -4.87 -4.92 -5.19
CA ALA A 45 -5.72 -3.89 -4.57
C ALA A 45 -5.04 -3.09 -3.42
N GLY A 46 -3.71 -3.14 -3.32
CA GLY A 46 -2.91 -2.51 -2.27
C GLY A 46 -2.78 -0.98 -2.36
N TYR A 47 -3.31 -0.35 -3.41
CA TYR A 47 -3.26 1.11 -3.59
C TYR A 47 -4.08 1.88 -2.55
N ASP A 48 -5.03 1.22 -1.87
CA ASP A 48 -5.77 1.79 -0.74
C ASP A 48 -5.01 1.58 0.59
N PRO A 49 -4.65 2.65 1.35
CA PRO A 49 -4.96 4.07 1.11
C PRO A 49 -3.78 4.87 0.54
N GLU A 50 -2.67 4.24 0.16
CA GLU A 50 -1.42 4.91 -0.16
C GLU A 50 -1.52 5.92 -1.32
N TYR A 51 -2.27 5.60 -2.38
CA TYR A 51 -2.51 6.55 -3.48
C TYR A 51 -3.37 7.74 -3.04
N ALA A 52 -4.37 7.52 -2.16
CA ALA A 52 -5.13 8.61 -1.57
C ALA A 52 -4.22 9.53 -0.74
N TYR A 53 -3.28 8.97 0.02
CA TYR A 53 -2.29 9.75 0.77
C TYR A 53 -1.27 10.46 -0.11
N LEU A 54 -0.81 9.85 -1.21
CA LEU A 54 0.10 10.49 -2.18
C LEU A 54 -0.54 11.76 -2.74
N PHE A 55 -1.76 11.65 -3.28
CA PHE A 55 -2.45 12.77 -3.91
C PHE A 55 -2.81 13.89 -2.93
N ASN A 56 -3.20 13.53 -1.70
CA ASN A 56 -3.51 14.53 -0.68
C ASN A 56 -2.25 15.18 -0.09
N SER A 57 -1.14 14.44 -0.01
CA SER A 57 0.17 15.02 0.29
C SER A 57 0.59 16.00 -0.82
N LEU A 58 0.35 15.65 -2.08
CA LEU A 58 0.62 16.53 -3.22
C LEU A 58 -0.27 17.78 -3.20
N ASN A 59 -1.55 17.66 -2.80
CA ASN A 59 -2.43 18.82 -2.58
C ASN A 59 -1.79 19.78 -1.57
N VAL A 60 -1.43 19.29 -0.39
CA VAL A 60 -0.82 20.12 0.65
C VAL A 60 0.52 20.69 0.19
N ALA A 61 1.36 19.90 -0.49
CA ALA A 61 2.65 20.35 -1.02
C ALA A 61 2.50 21.49 -2.04
N THR A 62 1.41 21.50 -2.79
CA THR A 62 1.10 22.52 -3.81
C THR A 62 0.14 23.60 -3.32
N PHE A 63 -0.04 23.71 -1.99
CA PHE A 63 -0.93 24.67 -1.33
C PHE A 63 -2.39 24.59 -1.77
N ARG A 64 -2.83 23.39 -2.19
CA ARG A 64 -4.24 23.06 -2.44
C ARG A 64 -4.85 22.46 -1.17
N LEU A 65 -6.15 22.70 -0.98
CA LEU A 65 -6.90 22.10 0.10
C LEU A 65 -6.89 20.57 -0.03
N VAL A 66 -6.95 19.88 1.12
CA VAL A 66 -7.08 18.42 1.15
C VAL A 66 -8.43 18.02 0.53
N GLY A 67 -8.46 16.87 -0.14
CA GLY A 67 -9.68 16.24 -0.63
C GLY A 67 -10.14 15.12 0.29
N HIS A 68 -9.21 14.33 0.81
CA HIS A 68 -9.55 13.20 1.67
C HIS A 68 -9.84 13.69 3.10
N PHE A 69 -11.14 13.91 3.37
CA PHE A 69 -11.68 14.31 4.68
C PHE A 69 -12.43 13.17 5.39
N ASP A 70 -12.81 12.13 4.64
CA ASP A 70 -13.41 10.92 5.19
C ASP A 70 -12.36 10.23 6.05
N HIS A 71 -12.59 10.18 7.37
CA HIS A 71 -11.64 9.91 8.45
C HIS A 71 -10.43 10.88 8.60
N PRO A 72 -10.13 11.36 9.83
CA PRO A 72 -8.95 12.18 10.08
C PRO A 72 -7.67 11.44 9.66
N GLY A 73 -6.78 12.12 8.94
CA GLY A 73 -5.48 11.61 8.47
C GLY A 73 -4.50 12.74 8.09
N THR A 74 -4.89 13.98 8.38
CA THR A 74 -4.21 15.21 7.94
C THR A 74 -2.74 15.31 8.39
N PRO A 75 -2.35 14.87 9.62
CA PRO A 75 -0.95 14.85 10.00
C PRO A 75 -0.06 14.05 9.03
N MET A 76 -0.57 12.92 8.51
CA MET A 76 0.18 12.11 7.56
C MET A 76 0.28 12.80 6.20
N GLN A 77 -0.77 13.49 5.75
CA GLN A 77 -0.78 14.26 4.51
C GLN A 77 0.21 15.43 4.56
N ILE A 78 0.27 16.14 5.70
CA ILE A 78 1.25 17.22 5.92
C ILE A 78 2.67 16.65 5.92
N TYR A 79 2.91 15.53 6.61
CA TYR A 79 4.22 14.88 6.60
C TYR A 79 4.64 14.47 5.19
N GLY A 80 3.75 13.82 4.44
CA GLY A 80 4.00 13.44 3.06
C GLY A 80 4.30 14.66 2.17
N ALA A 81 3.60 15.77 2.37
CA ALA A 81 3.86 17.01 1.64
C ALA A 81 5.27 17.56 1.88
N LEU A 82 5.75 17.52 3.14
CA LEU A 82 7.12 17.92 3.49
C LEU A 82 8.15 17.01 2.82
N VAL A 83 7.89 15.70 2.76
CA VAL A 83 8.76 14.74 2.08
C VAL A 83 8.80 15.00 0.57
N LEU A 84 7.64 15.22 -0.06
CA LEU A 84 7.56 15.53 -1.51
C LEU A 84 8.28 16.83 -1.86
N GLN A 85 8.07 17.90 -1.09
CA GLN A 85 8.78 19.17 -1.27
C GLN A 85 10.28 19.00 -1.03
N GLY A 86 10.67 18.26 0.01
CA GLY A 86 12.07 17.94 0.28
C GLY A 86 12.73 17.21 -0.90
N SER A 87 12.08 16.18 -1.46
CA SER A 87 12.62 15.49 -2.62
C SER A 87 12.75 16.38 -3.85
N TRP A 88 11.77 17.25 -4.08
CA TRP A 88 11.81 18.19 -5.19
C TRP A 88 13.02 19.12 -5.08
N LEU A 89 13.27 19.68 -3.90
CA LEU A 89 14.40 20.59 -3.65
C LEU A 89 15.76 19.96 -3.98
N PHE A 90 15.95 18.67 -3.66
CA PHE A 90 17.22 17.97 -3.87
C PHE A 90 17.35 17.26 -5.22
N ASN A 91 16.25 16.95 -5.88
CA ASN A 91 16.24 16.20 -7.13
C ASN A 91 15.14 16.71 -8.06
N HIS A 92 15.41 17.86 -8.70
CA HIS A 92 14.51 18.46 -9.69
C HIS A 92 14.54 17.65 -10.98
N GLN A 93 13.58 16.75 -11.15
CA GLN A 93 13.40 16.00 -12.40
C GLN A 93 12.10 16.46 -13.06
N GLY A 94 12.19 17.19 -14.18
CA GLY A 94 11.03 17.62 -14.98
C GLY A 94 10.54 19.05 -14.70
N GLU A 95 9.35 19.37 -15.26
CA GLU A 95 8.81 20.74 -15.31
C GLU A 95 8.17 21.21 -14.00
N SER A 96 7.57 20.30 -13.23
CA SER A 96 6.94 20.61 -11.94
C SER A 96 6.81 19.36 -11.09
N LEU A 97 6.83 19.54 -9.75
CA LEU A 97 6.60 18.47 -8.78
C LEU A 97 5.32 17.68 -9.09
N THR A 98 4.24 18.36 -9.45
CA THR A 98 2.97 17.70 -9.77
C THR A 98 3.08 16.78 -10.98
N LYS A 99 3.69 17.25 -12.07
CA LYS A 99 3.85 16.44 -13.29
C LYS A 99 4.72 15.21 -12.99
N ASP A 100 5.84 15.41 -12.31
CA ASP A 100 6.76 14.32 -12.00
C ASP A 100 6.16 13.27 -11.05
N VAL A 101 5.45 13.70 -10.00
CA VAL A 101 4.76 12.77 -9.08
C VAL A 101 3.70 11.95 -9.79
N LEU A 102 2.90 12.56 -10.68
CA LEU A 102 1.83 11.86 -11.39
C LEU A 102 2.35 10.97 -12.51
N SER A 103 3.49 11.30 -13.12
CA SER A 103 4.16 10.45 -14.10
C SER A 103 4.93 9.30 -13.46
N ASN A 104 5.44 9.47 -12.24
CA ASN A 104 6.27 8.49 -11.53
C ASN A 104 5.75 8.13 -10.12
N PRO A 105 4.45 7.79 -9.94
CA PRO A 105 3.83 7.70 -8.61
C PRO A 105 4.48 6.64 -7.71
N GLU A 106 4.93 5.52 -8.27
CA GLU A 106 5.55 4.41 -7.54
C GLU A 106 6.91 4.77 -6.93
N ALA A 107 7.70 5.61 -7.60
CA ALA A 107 8.97 6.09 -7.07
C ALA A 107 8.74 6.99 -5.84
N TYR A 108 7.77 7.89 -5.94
CA TYR A 108 7.39 8.79 -4.84
C TYR A 108 6.71 8.05 -3.69
N LEU A 109 5.88 7.05 -3.97
CA LEU A 109 5.32 6.18 -2.94
C LEU A 109 6.41 5.41 -2.20
N ARG A 110 7.39 4.84 -2.91
CA ARG A 110 8.54 4.17 -2.28
C ARG A 110 9.30 5.13 -1.36
N LEU A 111 9.58 6.35 -1.83
CA LEU A 111 10.20 7.39 -1.02
C LEU A 111 9.37 7.68 0.24
N LEU A 112 8.07 7.90 0.10
CA LEU A 112 7.17 8.19 1.21
C LEU A 112 7.09 7.03 2.21
N ASN A 113 7.10 5.78 1.74
CA ASN A 113 7.12 4.59 2.58
C ASN A 113 8.42 4.46 3.37
N VAL A 114 9.57 4.69 2.74
CA VAL A 114 10.88 4.71 3.42
C VAL A 114 10.94 5.84 4.44
N ALA A 115 10.47 7.04 4.08
CA ALA A 115 10.40 8.17 4.98
C ALA A 115 9.48 7.88 6.17
N THR A 116 8.35 7.19 5.96
CA THR A 116 7.43 6.78 7.03
C THR A 116 8.07 5.76 7.96
N ALA A 117 8.78 4.76 7.40
CA ALA A 117 9.55 3.78 8.18
C ALA A 117 10.58 4.47 9.08
N LEU A 118 11.31 5.45 8.53
CA LEU A 118 12.31 6.22 9.26
C LEU A 118 11.67 7.05 10.39
N LEU A 119 10.59 7.77 10.10
CA LEU A 119 9.86 8.56 11.09
C LEU A 119 9.35 7.69 12.24
N ALA A 120 8.74 6.55 11.93
CA ALA A 120 8.23 5.60 12.91
C ALA A 120 9.36 5.03 13.79
N ALA A 121 10.49 4.63 13.20
CA ALA A 121 11.67 4.16 13.94
C ALA A 121 12.25 5.26 14.85
N ILE A 122 12.37 6.49 14.35
CA ILE A 122 12.82 7.65 15.12
C ILE A 122 11.88 7.92 16.31
N ALA A 123 10.57 7.84 16.11
CA ALA A 123 9.60 8.01 17.18
C ALA A 123 9.75 6.94 18.26
N VAL A 124 9.94 5.67 17.88
CA VAL A 124 10.20 4.56 18.83
C VAL A 124 11.49 4.79 19.61
N PHE A 125 12.54 5.26 18.94
CA PHE A 125 13.81 5.59 19.58
C PHE A 125 13.65 6.69 20.63
N PHE A 126 13.05 7.82 20.25
CA PHE A 126 12.86 8.95 21.16
C PHE A 126 11.89 8.64 22.30
N ALA A 127 10.86 7.83 22.06
CA ALA A 127 9.96 7.38 23.13
C ALA A 127 10.71 6.52 24.16
N GLY A 128 11.55 5.59 23.71
CA GLY A 128 12.40 4.78 24.59
C GLY A 128 13.39 5.64 25.38
N ILE A 129 14.09 6.55 24.71
CA ILE A 129 15.00 7.52 25.35
C ILE A 129 14.28 8.34 26.40
N PHE A 130 13.10 8.88 26.06
CA PHE A 130 12.30 9.67 26.98
C PHE A 130 11.97 8.86 28.24
N ILE A 131 11.47 7.62 28.09
CA ILE A 131 11.20 6.75 29.24
C ILE A 131 12.46 6.48 30.08
N LEU A 132 13.60 6.19 29.44
CA LEU A 132 14.85 5.93 30.16
C LEU A 132 15.26 7.14 31.02
N PHE A 133 15.19 8.35 30.47
CA PHE A 133 15.57 9.56 31.20
C PHE A 133 14.56 9.97 32.27
N ARG A 134 13.26 9.72 32.04
CA ARG A 134 12.19 10.11 32.96
C ARG A 134 11.96 9.10 34.09
N THR A 135 12.11 7.81 33.81
CA THR A 135 11.86 6.74 34.79
C THR A 135 13.14 6.19 35.41
N GLY A 136 14.30 6.39 34.74
CA GLY A 136 15.56 5.76 35.12
C GLY A 136 15.61 4.25 34.87
N ASN A 137 14.56 3.66 34.27
CA ASN A 137 14.43 2.22 34.08
C ASN A 137 14.54 1.86 32.59
N PHE A 138 15.67 1.24 32.24
CA PHE A 138 15.94 0.75 30.88
C PHE A 138 14.90 -0.28 30.40
N TRP A 139 14.43 -1.16 31.28
CA TRP A 139 13.49 -2.21 30.91
C TRP A 139 12.10 -1.66 30.56
N TYR A 140 11.66 -0.58 31.23
CA TYR A 140 10.43 0.10 30.87
C TYR A 140 10.53 0.78 29.50
N ALA A 141 11.70 1.35 29.17
CA ALA A 141 11.95 1.89 27.84
C ALA A 141 11.91 0.78 26.77
N LEU A 142 12.52 -0.36 27.07
CA LEU A 142 12.57 -1.49 26.14
C LEU A 142 11.18 -2.10 25.90
N ILE A 143 10.33 -2.23 26.93
CA ILE A 143 8.92 -2.66 26.76
C ILE A 143 8.18 -1.74 25.77
N LEU A 144 8.35 -0.43 25.91
CA LEU A 144 7.73 0.54 25.01
C LEU A 144 8.27 0.43 23.58
N GLN A 145 9.55 0.10 23.41
CA GLN A 145 10.11 -0.09 22.07
C GLN A 145 9.69 -1.41 21.41
N VAL A 146 9.45 -2.44 22.20
CA VAL A 146 9.09 -3.78 21.74
C VAL A 146 7.58 -3.90 21.46
N ILE A 147 6.74 -3.04 22.03
CA ILE A 147 5.29 -3.10 21.85
C ILE A 147 4.81 -3.12 20.39
N PRO A 148 5.46 -2.47 19.39
CA PRO A 148 5.04 -2.57 17.99
C PRO A 148 4.99 -3.99 17.44
N PHE A 149 5.81 -4.90 17.95
CA PHE A 149 5.83 -6.31 17.54
C PHE A 149 4.62 -7.11 18.04
N ILE A 150 3.75 -6.52 18.87
CA ILE A 150 2.52 -7.19 19.29
C ILE A 150 1.59 -7.49 18.12
N SER A 151 1.68 -6.75 17.00
CA SER A 151 0.78 -6.91 15.84
C SER A 151 1.51 -6.82 14.52
N GLY A 152 1.20 -7.74 13.60
CA GLY A 152 1.66 -7.64 12.22
C GLY A 152 1.10 -6.40 11.52
N PHE A 153 -0.10 -5.94 11.89
CA PHE A 153 -0.74 -4.76 11.31
C PHE A 153 -0.02 -3.46 11.68
N ILE A 154 0.49 -3.35 12.92
CA ILE A 154 1.36 -2.23 13.30
C ILE A 154 2.60 -2.23 12.41
N LEU A 155 3.31 -3.36 12.36
CA LEU A 155 4.56 -3.44 11.60
C LEU A 155 4.37 -3.19 10.10
N TYR A 156 3.21 -3.58 9.54
CA TYR A 156 2.91 -3.34 8.14
C TYR A 156 2.40 -1.90 7.90
N ASN A 157 1.28 -1.50 8.51
CA ASN A 157 0.64 -0.22 8.20
C ASN A 157 1.36 0.99 8.80
N ALA A 158 1.99 0.87 9.98
CA ALA A 158 2.63 2.00 10.63
C ALA A 158 4.11 2.20 10.24
N PHE A 159 4.77 1.16 9.70
CA PHE A 159 6.20 1.24 9.34
C PHE A 159 6.49 0.99 7.86
N ALA A 160 5.66 0.28 7.11
CA ALA A 160 5.97 -0.06 5.71
C ALA A 160 5.13 0.70 4.68
N ARG A 161 4.15 1.51 5.13
CA ARG A 161 3.16 2.15 4.27
C ARG A 161 2.92 3.60 4.68
N ILE A 162 2.66 4.46 3.71
CA ILE A 162 2.20 5.83 3.93
C ILE A 162 0.70 5.80 4.23
N THR A 163 0.36 5.70 5.50
CA THR A 163 -1.03 5.69 5.97
C THR A 163 -1.15 6.43 7.31
N GLN A 164 -2.38 6.77 7.71
CA GLN A 164 -2.61 7.43 9.00
C GLN A 164 -2.15 6.61 10.23
N GLU A 165 -2.03 5.29 10.09
CA GLU A 165 -1.66 4.36 11.16
C GLU A 165 -0.30 4.69 11.76
N ALA A 166 0.65 5.21 10.96
CA ALA A 166 1.96 5.66 11.47
C ALA A 166 1.80 6.80 12.48
N MET A 167 1.02 7.82 12.15
CA MET A 167 0.79 8.98 13.03
C MET A 167 -0.04 8.58 14.27
N LEU A 168 -1.01 7.69 14.09
CA LEU A 168 -1.80 7.13 15.19
C LEU A 168 -0.94 6.33 16.17
N MET A 169 -0.01 5.51 15.66
CA MET A 169 0.97 4.78 16.47
C MET A 169 1.85 5.75 17.27
N ILE A 170 2.43 6.74 16.59
CA ILE A 170 3.32 7.75 17.20
C ILE A 170 2.58 8.48 18.33
N SER A 171 1.33 8.91 18.10
CA SER A 171 0.51 9.55 19.12
C SER A 171 0.25 8.64 20.33
N SER A 172 -0.10 7.39 20.08
CA SER A 172 -0.42 6.42 21.13
C SER A 172 0.81 6.07 21.98
N MET A 173 1.97 5.98 21.34
CA MET A 173 3.25 5.79 22.02
C MET A 173 3.69 7.03 22.81
N ALA A 174 3.48 8.24 22.27
CA ALA A 174 3.70 9.49 22.99
C ALA A 174 2.79 9.59 24.22
N LEU A 175 1.52 9.17 24.10
CA LEU A 175 0.59 9.09 25.22
C LEU A 175 1.08 8.08 26.26
N ALA A 176 1.47 6.87 25.87
CA ALA A 176 2.04 5.87 26.76
C ALA A 176 3.27 6.41 27.51
N ALA A 177 4.17 7.08 26.80
CA ALA A 177 5.36 7.69 27.37
C ALA A 177 5.03 8.81 28.38
N ALA A 178 4.09 9.70 28.03
CA ALA A 178 3.64 10.78 28.91
C ALA A 178 2.89 10.25 30.15
N LEU A 179 2.14 9.14 30.01
CA LEU A 179 1.46 8.49 31.14
C LEU A 179 2.45 7.85 32.10
N ALA A 180 3.50 7.20 31.59
CA ALA A 180 4.58 6.65 32.41
C ALA A 180 5.37 7.76 33.13
N ASP A 181 5.64 8.88 32.45
CA ASP A 181 6.27 10.04 33.09
C ASP A 181 5.36 10.65 34.16
N TRP A 182 4.07 10.84 33.88
CA TRP A 182 3.10 11.29 34.89
C TRP A 182 3.06 10.33 36.07
N PHE A 183 3.08 9.02 35.84
CA PHE A 183 3.07 8.01 36.89
C PHE A 183 4.26 8.16 37.84
N VAL A 184 5.47 8.36 37.31
CA VAL A 184 6.69 8.45 38.11
C VAL A 184 6.89 9.85 38.71
N ASN A 185 6.68 10.91 37.93
CA ASN A 185 7.18 12.25 38.26
C ASN A 185 6.08 13.29 38.55
N SER A 186 4.79 12.93 38.47
CA SER A 186 3.74 13.93 38.70
C SER A 186 3.63 14.36 40.15
N THR A 187 3.64 15.68 40.33
CA THR A 187 3.36 16.43 41.56
C THR A 187 2.21 17.39 41.26
N SER A 188 1.54 17.91 42.30
CA SER A 188 0.44 18.89 42.17
C SER A 188 0.82 20.09 41.28
N GLU A 189 2.04 20.61 41.43
CA GLU A 189 2.57 21.73 40.64
C GLU A 189 2.74 21.39 39.15
N LYS A 190 3.15 20.15 38.84
CA LYS A 190 3.45 19.72 37.47
C LYS A 190 2.22 19.24 36.70
N GLU A 191 1.11 18.92 37.36
CA GLU A 191 -0.09 18.40 36.69
C GLU A 191 -0.65 19.35 35.62
N ALA A 192 -0.49 20.66 35.80
CA ALA A 192 -0.88 21.65 34.81
C ALA A 192 -0.10 21.55 33.50
N GLY A 193 1.16 21.07 33.54
CA GLY A 193 1.98 20.77 32.37
C GLY A 193 1.53 19.47 31.69
N TYR A 194 1.26 18.42 32.47
CA TYR A 194 0.72 17.16 31.95
C TYR A 194 -0.63 17.34 31.27
N ALA A 195 -1.53 18.16 31.82
CA ALA A 195 -2.81 18.47 31.18
C ALA A 195 -2.62 19.09 29.77
N LYS A 196 -1.61 19.96 29.60
CA LYS A 196 -1.27 20.52 28.27
C LYS A 196 -0.71 19.44 27.35
N ALA A 197 0.27 18.66 27.83
CA ALA A 197 0.92 17.61 27.04
C ALA A 197 -0.08 16.54 26.57
N PHE A 198 -0.92 16.03 27.48
CA PHE A 198 -1.99 15.11 27.15
C PHE A 198 -2.99 15.72 26.16
N GLY A 199 -3.28 17.02 26.27
CA GLY A 199 -4.15 17.71 25.33
C GLY A 199 -3.56 17.77 23.93
N ILE A 200 -2.29 18.16 23.81
CA ILE A 200 -1.60 18.22 22.51
C ILE A 200 -1.53 16.84 21.85
N ILE A 201 -1.12 15.82 22.61
CA ILE A 201 -1.08 14.43 22.13
C ILE A 201 -2.49 13.96 21.75
N GLY A 202 -3.50 14.27 22.56
CA GLY A 202 -4.90 13.92 22.30
C GLY A 202 -5.43 14.53 21.01
N GLY A 203 -5.18 15.81 20.78
CA GLY A 203 -5.58 16.50 19.55
C GLY A 203 -4.87 15.94 18.32
N PHE A 204 -3.55 15.69 18.41
CA PHE A 204 -2.78 15.05 17.35
C PHE A 204 -3.27 13.62 17.04
N GLY A 205 -3.56 12.82 18.07
CA GLY A 205 -4.12 11.47 17.92
C GLY A 205 -5.48 11.48 17.23
N MET A 206 -6.39 12.36 17.66
CA MET A 206 -7.70 12.54 17.03
C MET A 206 -7.60 13.03 15.58
N ALA A 207 -6.66 13.94 15.30
CA ALA A 207 -6.39 14.44 13.95
C ALA A 207 -5.81 13.35 13.03
N SER A 208 -5.13 12.35 13.61
CA SER A 208 -4.59 11.20 12.90
C SER A 208 -5.62 10.09 12.68
N LYS A 209 -6.52 9.85 13.64
CA LYS A 209 -7.67 8.94 13.48
C LYS A 209 -8.63 9.13 14.65
N ILE A 210 -9.94 9.18 14.37
CA ILE A 210 -10.97 9.30 15.42
C ILE A 210 -10.99 8.10 16.39
N LEU A 211 -10.47 6.95 15.96
CA LEU A 211 -10.28 5.77 16.81
C LEU A 211 -9.32 6.00 17.99
N PHE A 212 -8.61 7.12 18.04
CA PHE A 212 -7.85 7.52 19.23
C PHE A 212 -8.75 7.95 20.40
N ALA A 213 -10.02 8.31 20.14
CA ALA A 213 -10.92 8.92 21.12
C ALA A 213 -11.02 8.16 22.46
N PRO A 214 -11.10 6.81 22.50
CA PRO A 214 -11.25 6.12 23.78
C PRO A 214 -10.02 6.24 24.68
N LEU A 215 -8.83 6.46 24.11
CA LEU A 215 -7.61 6.71 24.89
C LEU A 215 -7.65 8.04 25.65
N LEU A 216 -8.47 9.00 25.20
CA LEU A 216 -8.64 10.31 25.85
C LEU A 216 -9.28 10.18 27.25
N ILE A 217 -9.92 9.05 27.54
CA ILE A 217 -10.47 8.72 28.86
C ILE A 217 -9.35 8.61 29.89
N ILE A 218 -8.15 8.15 29.51
CA ILE A 218 -7.06 7.90 30.47
C ILE A 218 -6.62 9.20 31.13
N PRO A 219 -6.16 10.25 30.41
CA PRO A 219 -5.82 11.54 31.02
C PRO A 219 -6.99 12.16 31.80
N PHE A 220 -8.21 12.04 31.28
CA PHE A 220 -9.39 12.61 31.91
C PHE A 220 -9.64 12.03 33.31
N LEU A 221 -9.51 10.71 33.48
CA LEU A 221 -9.74 10.03 34.76
C LEU A 221 -8.59 10.21 35.75
N ILE A 222 -7.33 10.34 35.28
CA ILE A 222 -6.18 10.42 36.19
C ILE A 222 -5.93 11.83 36.75
N LEU A 223 -6.27 12.88 35.99
CA LEU A 223 -6.08 14.27 36.42
C LEU A 223 -6.93 14.61 37.66
N SER A 224 -6.29 15.23 38.64
CA SER A 224 -6.81 15.36 40.01
C SER A 224 -8.08 16.19 40.14
N ASN A 225 -8.20 17.27 39.36
CA ASN A 225 -9.27 18.25 39.51
C ASN A 225 -9.89 18.68 38.19
N PHE A 226 -11.10 19.25 38.28
CA PHE A 226 -11.90 19.62 37.11
C PHE A 226 -11.29 20.75 36.27
N LYS A 227 -10.53 21.68 36.88
CA LYS A 227 -9.84 22.75 36.14
C LYS A 227 -8.78 22.17 35.19
N LEU A 228 -8.03 21.17 35.65
CA LEU A 228 -7.05 20.46 34.83
C LEU A 228 -7.71 19.65 33.72
N ARG A 229 -8.84 18.99 33.99
CA ARG A 229 -9.62 18.27 32.98
C ARG A 229 -10.14 19.21 31.89
N LYS A 230 -10.69 20.37 32.26
CA LYS A 230 -11.09 21.43 31.31
C LYS A 230 -9.91 21.92 30.47
N LYS A 231 -8.77 22.18 31.10
CA LYS A 231 -7.54 22.59 30.41
C LYS A 231 -7.11 21.53 29.39
N TYR A 232 -7.05 20.26 29.81
CA TYR A 232 -6.76 19.14 28.93
C TYR A 232 -7.68 19.12 27.71
N LEU A 233 -9.00 19.17 27.90
CA LEU A 233 -9.97 19.18 26.81
C LEU A 233 -9.80 20.38 25.87
N LEU A 234 -9.52 21.57 26.41
CA LEU A 234 -9.26 22.76 25.60
C LEU A 234 -8.01 22.60 24.73
N PHE A 235 -6.91 22.09 25.30
CA PHE A 235 -5.70 21.81 24.54
C PHE A 235 -5.90 20.69 23.52
N THR A 236 -6.72 19.68 23.81
CA THR A 236 -7.15 18.66 22.83
C THR A 236 -7.86 19.30 21.65
N ALA A 237 -8.88 20.13 21.90
CA ALA A 237 -9.65 20.80 20.85
C ALA A 237 -8.78 21.75 20.02
N ALA A 238 -7.97 22.59 20.67
CA ALA A 238 -7.08 23.52 19.97
C ALA A 238 -6.04 22.79 19.12
N SER A 239 -5.43 21.74 19.65
CA SER A 239 -4.42 20.97 18.92
C SER A 239 -5.03 20.17 17.78
N PHE A 240 -6.24 19.62 17.95
CA PHE A 240 -6.98 18.98 16.87
C PHE A 240 -7.15 19.96 15.70
N VAL A 241 -7.65 21.16 15.95
CA VAL A 241 -7.85 22.20 14.92
C VAL A 241 -6.53 22.58 14.23
N ILE A 242 -5.44 22.70 14.98
CA ILE A 242 -4.11 23.00 14.42
C ILE A 242 -3.66 21.88 13.46
N PHE A 243 -3.80 20.62 13.88
CA PHE A 243 -3.34 19.48 13.10
C PHE A 243 -4.27 19.08 11.95
N THR A 244 -5.51 19.56 11.92
CA THR A 244 -6.46 19.39 10.81
C THR A 244 -6.70 20.68 10.02
N LEU A 245 -5.87 21.72 10.22
CA LEU A 245 -6.02 23.02 9.56
C LEU A 245 -6.17 22.94 8.03
N PRO A 246 -5.43 22.08 7.29
CA PRO A 246 -5.64 21.90 5.84
C PRO A 246 -7.04 21.40 5.41
N VAL A 247 -7.83 20.86 6.34
CA VAL A 247 -9.19 20.33 6.12
C VAL A 247 -10.25 21.30 6.65
N ILE A 248 -9.88 22.50 7.14
CA ILE A 248 -10.79 23.42 7.84
C ILE A 248 -12.06 23.77 7.05
N THR A 249 -11.95 23.93 5.72
CA THR A 249 -13.09 24.24 4.85
C THR A 249 -14.07 23.07 4.68
N LEU A 250 -13.63 21.85 5.00
CA LEU A 250 -14.40 20.62 4.92
C LEU A 250 -14.88 20.13 6.30
N TYR A 251 -14.71 20.93 7.36
CA TYR A 251 -15.20 20.58 8.70
C TYR A 251 -16.70 20.26 8.76
N PRO A 252 -17.60 20.96 8.04
CA PRO A 252 -19.01 20.56 8.00
C PRO A 252 -19.19 19.13 7.47
N ASN A 253 -18.50 18.78 6.39
CA ASN A 253 -18.55 17.46 5.78
C ASN A 253 -17.94 16.40 6.69
N MET A 254 -16.78 16.68 7.29
CA MET A 254 -16.12 15.81 8.26
C MET A 254 -17.00 15.59 9.50
N ALA A 255 -17.61 16.63 10.04
CA ALA A 255 -18.50 16.53 11.19
C ALA A 255 -19.73 15.69 10.86
N TRP A 256 -20.33 15.90 9.68
CA TRP A 256 -21.43 15.08 9.20
C TRP A 256 -21.05 13.61 9.01
N TRP A 257 -19.87 13.34 8.45
CA TRP A 257 -19.33 11.98 8.31
C TRP A 257 -19.15 11.31 9.68
N VAL A 258 -18.60 12.02 10.66
CA VAL A 258 -18.49 11.53 12.04
C VAL A 258 -19.87 11.25 12.65
N ILE A 259 -20.83 12.17 12.50
CA ILE A 259 -22.21 11.98 12.97
C ILE A 259 -22.80 10.70 12.34
N LYS A 260 -22.62 10.50 11.03
CA LYS A 260 -23.09 9.31 10.34
C LYS A 260 -22.56 8.01 10.96
N LEU A 261 -21.26 7.97 11.25
CA LEU A 261 -20.64 6.82 11.93
C LEU A 261 -21.24 6.53 13.31
N PHE A 262 -21.73 7.55 14.02
CA PHE A 262 -22.33 7.37 15.33
C PHE A 262 -23.79 6.91 15.24
N ILE A 263 -24.60 7.53 14.36
CA ILE A 263 -26.06 7.35 14.37
C ILE A 263 -26.57 6.28 13.40
N TYR A 264 -25.78 5.85 12.42
CA TYR A 264 -26.14 4.77 11.50
C TYR A 264 -25.35 3.49 11.81
N THR A 265 -25.96 2.35 11.47
CA THR A 265 -25.31 1.03 11.50
C THR A 265 -24.54 0.76 10.20
N GLY A 266 -23.91 -0.41 10.08
CA GLY A 266 -23.18 -0.81 8.89
C GLY A 266 -21.84 -0.10 8.69
N GLN A 267 -21.11 -0.54 7.66
CA GLN A 267 -19.80 0.02 7.31
C GLN A 267 -19.96 1.47 6.84
N TYR A 268 -19.15 2.37 7.37
CA TYR A 268 -19.18 3.82 7.07
C TYR A 268 -20.56 4.50 7.24
N GLY A 269 -21.45 3.91 8.04
CA GLY A 269 -22.80 4.45 8.26
C GLY A 269 -23.77 4.22 7.09
N ALA A 270 -23.53 3.20 6.26
CA ALA A 270 -24.39 2.85 5.13
C ALA A 270 -25.67 2.08 5.53
N GLY A 271 -25.77 1.61 6.77
CA GLY A 271 -26.93 0.89 7.28
C GLY A 271 -28.06 1.81 7.78
N PRO A 272 -29.17 1.24 8.28
CA PRO A 272 -30.26 2.02 8.88
C PRO A 272 -29.83 2.77 10.15
N ILE A 273 -30.65 3.73 10.57
CA ILE A 273 -30.46 4.48 11.83
C ILE A 273 -30.41 3.49 12.99
N GLY A 274 -29.34 3.58 13.78
CA GLY A 274 -29.09 2.73 14.94
C GLY A 274 -27.65 2.86 15.43
N LEU A 275 -27.46 2.70 16.75
CA LEU A 275 -26.12 2.75 17.34
C LEU A 275 -25.26 1.55 16.94
N VAL A 276 -25.86 0.36 16.94
CA VAL A 276 -25.25 -0.92 16.56
C VAL A 276 -26.31 -1.79 15.89
N ASP A 277 -25.88 -2.69 15.01
CA ASP A 277 -26.74 -3.77 14.54
C ASP A 277 -26.78 -4.85 15.62
N THR A 278 -27.91 -4.96 16.31
CA THR A 278 -28.07 -5.87 17.46
C THR A 278 -27.91 -7.34 17.11
N LEU A 279 -28.10 -7.72 15.84
CA LEU A 279 -27.95 -9.10 15.37
C LEU A 279 -26.47 -9.46 15.17
N SER A 280 -25.70 -8.59 14.52
CA SER A 280 -24.29 -8.86 14.21
C SER A 280 -23.31 -8.41 15.30
N TYR A 281 -23.65 -7.41 16.11
CA TYR A 281 -22.72 -6.79 17.07
C TYR A 281 -22.10 -7.76 18.10
N PRO A 282 -22.84 -8.70 18.72
CA PRO A 282 -22.23 -9.67 19.64
C PRO A 282 -21.16 -10.54 18.94
N GLN A 283 -21.44 -10.99 17.72
CA GLN A 283 -20.50 -11.75 16.91
C GLN A 283 -19.30 -10.91 16.49
N ASN A 284 -19.52 -9.64 16.13
CA ASN A 284 -18.45 -8.70 15.79
C ASN A 284 -17.54 -8.41 16.99
N LEU A 285 -18.10 -8.29 18.19
CA LEU A 285 -17.32 -8.11 19.42
C LEU A 285 -16.48 -9.35 19.73
N TRP A 286 -17.07 -10.53 19.63
CA TRP A 286 -16.35 -11.80 19.79
C TRP A 286 -15.22 -11.93 18.77
N TRP A 287 -15.51 -11.66 17.49
CA TRP A 287 -14.52 -11.67 16.42
C TRP A 287 -13.40 -10.66 16.70
N THR A 288 -13.72 -9.44 17.16
CA THR A 288 -12.72 -8.41 17.45
C THR A 288 -11.76 -8.84 18.56
N LEU A 289 -12.26 -9.53 19.59
CA LEU A 289 -11.43 -10.11 20.64
C LEU A 289 -10.52 -11.22 20.09
N MET A 290 -11.04 -12.08 19.21
CA MET A 290 -10.30 -13.21 18.65
C MET A 290 -9.34 -12.82 17.52
N ALA A 291 -9.62 -11.72 16.81
CA ALA A 291 -8.78 -11.21 15.73
C ALA A 291 -7.39 -10.80 16.26
N ASN A 292 -7.35 -10.24 17.48
CA ASN A 292 -6.08 -9.91 18.14
C ASN A 292 -5.96 -10.57 19.52
N PRO A 293 -5.59 -11.86 19.58
CA PRO A 293 -5.57 -12.62 20.82
C PRO A 293 -4.53 -12.09 21.81
N LYS A 294 -3.42 -11.49 21.32
CA LYS A 294 -2.37 -10.90 22.18
C LYS A 294 -2.91 -9.72 22.98
N LEU A 295 -3.60 -8.78 22.34
CA LEU A 295 -4.24 -7.67 23.04
C LEU A 295 -5.36 -8.16 23.98
N ALA A 296 -6.15 -9.16 23.55
CA ALA A 296 -7.23 -9.71 24.35
C ALA A 296 -6.72 -10.38 25.64
N ILE A 297 -5.61 -11.13 25.56
CA ILE A 297 -4.94 -11.72 26.73
C ILE A 297 -4.44 -10.62 27.68
N LEU A 298 -3.80 -9.56 27.16
CA LEU A 298 -3.36 -8.45 27.99
C LEU A 298 -4.55 -7.75 28.66
N PHE A 299 -5.64 -7.51 27.93
CA PHE A 299 -6.86 -6.92 28.47
C PHE A 299 -7.48 -7.78 29.58
N ALA A 300 -7.65 -9.09 29.34
CA ALA A 300 -8.16 -10.03 30.33
C ALA A 300 -7.26 -10.10 31.56
N GLY A 301 -5.93 -10.17 31.36
CA GLY A 301 -4.94 -10.09 32.43
C GLY A 301 -5.05 -8.81 33.24
N GLY A 302 -5.28 -7.67 32.59
CA GLY A 302 -5.52 -6.38 33.25
C GLY A 302 -6.80 -6.36 34.09
N LEU A 303 -7.90 -6.92 33.58
CA LEU A 303 -9.15 -7.08 34.34
C LEU A 303 -8.97 -7.96 35.58
N LEU A 304 -8.32 -9.11 35.41
CA LEU A 304 -8.00 -10.02 36.52
C LEU A 304 -7.12 -9.33 37.56
N TRP A 305 -6.11 -8.58 37.10
CA TRP A 305 -5.22 -7.85 38.00
C TRP A 305 -5.97 -6.78 38.79
N ILE A 306 -6.81 -5.96 38.14
CA ILE A 306 -7.65 -4.97 38.85
C ILE A 306 -8.56 -5.65 39.87
N THR A 307 -9.21 -6.75 39.50
CA THR A 307 -10.11 -7.50 40.37
C THR A 307 -9.36 -7.99 41.61
N MET A 308 -8.17 -8.55 41.43
CA MET A 308 -7.29 -8.96 42.52
C MET A 308 -6.92 -7.77 43.42
N LEU A 309 -6.57 -6.61 42.85
CA LEU A 309 -6.25 -5.41 43.65
C LEU A 309 -7.46 -4.88 44.44
N ILE A 310 -8.67 -4.99 43.90
CA ILE A 310 -9.92 -4.63 44.61
C ILE A 310 -10.12 -5.56 45.82
N ILE A 311 -9.95 -6.88 45.64
CA ILE A 311 -10.08 -7.86 46.71
C ILE A 311 -9.04 -7.60 47.81
N ILE A 312 -7.77 -7.37 47.44
CA ILE A 312 -6.70 -7.05 48.39
C ILE A 312 -7.02 -5.77 49.18
N ARG A 313 -7.55 -4.72 48.52
CA ARG A 313 -7.94 -3.48 49.22
C ARG A 313 -9.09 -3.68 50.19
N LYS A 314 -10.10 -4.46 49.81
CA LYS A 314 -11.22 -4.81 50.71
C LYS A 314 -10.75 -5.60 51.92
N SER A 315 -9.67 -6.37 51.80
CA SER A 315 -9.07 -7.10 52.94
C SER A 315 -8.27 -6.22 53.93
N GLY A 316 -8.32 -4.89 53.78
CA GLY A 316 -7.63 -3.95 54.68
C GLY A 316 -6.10 -3.85 54.47
N LYS A 317 -5.54 -4.59 53.51
CA LYS A 317 -4.10 -4.57 53.19
C LYS A 317 -3.78 -3.41 52.26
N THR A 318 -3.10 -2.38 52.76
CA THR A 318 -2.71 -1.17 52.01
C THR A 318 -1.48 -1.40 51.10
N LEU A 319 -1.49 -2.46 50.30
CA LEU A 319 -0.35 -2.85 49.44
C LEU A 319 -0.28 -2.08 48.10
N VAL A 320 -1.31 -1.29 47.76
CA VAL A 320 -1.47 -0.69 46.43
C VAL A 320 -1.64 0.82 46.51
N GLN A 321 -0.72 1.56 45.91
CA GLN A 321 -0.82 3.01 45.78
C GLN A 321 -2.06 3.41 44.97
N ASN A 322 -2.79 4.43 45.44
CA ASN A 322 -3.98 4.95 44.75
C ASN A 322 -3.71 5.42 43.32
N LYS A 323 -2.52 5.96 43.06
CA LYS A 323 -2.08 6.39 41.74
C LYS A 323 -2.00 5.22 40.76
N THR A 324 -1.37 4.10 41.16
CA THR A 324 -1.24 2.88 40.34
C THR A 324 -2.60 2.31 40.00
N PHE A 325 -3.47 2.14 40.99
CA PHE A 325 -4.82 1.62 40.77
C PHE A 325 -5.63 2.48 39.81
N ARG A 326 -5.58 3.81 39.98
CA ARG A 326 -6.32 4.75 39.13
C ARG A 326 -5.87 4.69 37.66
N LEU A 327 -4.56 4.69 37.42
CA LEU A 327 -4.02 4.63 36.05
C LEU A 327 -4.31 3.27 35.40
N LEU A 328 -4.16 2.18 36.17
CA LEU A 328 -4.49 0.83 35.70
C LEU A 328 -5.97 0.73 35.32
N ALA A 329 -6.88 1.17 36.20
CA ALA A 329 -8.32 1.17 35.94
C ALA A 329 -8.70 2.03 34.73
N ALA A 330 -8.10 3.22 34.60
CA ALA A 330 -8.31 4.08 33.45
C ALA A 330 -7.82 3.44 32.14
N THR A 331 -6.68 2.75 32.17
CA THR A 331 -6.13 2.05 31.01
C THR A 331 -7.03 0.88 30.59
N VAL A 332 -7.45 0.04 31.53
CA VAL A 332 -8.36 -1.09 31.25
C VAL A 332 -9.73 -0.59 30.77
N ALA A 333 -10.25 0.50 31.33
CA ALA A 333 -11.47 1.13 30.83
C ALA A 333 -11.31 1.60 29.37
N ALA A 334 -10.20 2.25 29.02
CA ALA A 334 -9.93 2.68 27.66
C ALA A 334 -9.83 1.50 26.68
N LEU A 335 -9.21 0.38 27.08
CA LEU A 335 -9.18 -0.85 26.29
C LEU A 335 -10.60 -1.43 26.09
N ALA A 336 -11.41 -1.46 27.14
CA ALA A 336 -12.80 -1.93 27.06
C ALA A 336 -13.63 -1.08 26.09
N PHE A 337 -13.56 0.25 26.21
CA PHE A 337 -14.22 1.16 25.28
C PHE A 337 -13.69 1.01 23.85
N GLY A 338 -12.39 0.78 23.68
CA GLY A 338 -11.78 0.49 22.39
C GLY A 338 -12.40 -0.73 21.71
N TYR A 339 -12.52 -1.85 22.43
CA TYR A 339 -13.19 -3.05 21.91
C TYR A 339 -14.65 -2.81 21.55
N LEU A 340 -15.40 -2.10 22.40
CA LEU A 340 -16.81 -1.78 22.13
C LEU A 340 -16.98 -0.92 20.87
N ILE A 341 -16.15 0.11 20.70
CA ILE A 341 -16.24 0.98 19.52
C ILE A 341 -15.81 0.25 18.26
N VAL A 342 -14.73 -0.53 18.30
CA VAL A 342 -14.26 -1.29 17.14
C VAL A 342 -15.25 -2.38 16.74
N ALA A 343 -15.93 -3.02 17.69
CA ALA A 343 -16.95 -4.03 17.40
C ALA A 343 -18.13 -3.52 16.56
N LYS A 344 -18.36 -2.19 16.52
CA LYS A 344 -19.37 -1.60 15.64
C LYS A 344 -19.01 -1.79 14.16
N GLN A 345 -17.72 -1.71 13.81
CA GLN A 345 -17.19 -1.90 12.46
C GLN A 345 -15.89 -2.71 12.56
N PRO A 346 -16.00 -4.03 12.73
CA PRO A 346 -14.88 -4.88 13.10
C PRO A 346 -13.80 -4.87 12.01
N LYS A 347 -12.63 -4.35 12.35
CA LYS A 347 -11.41 -4.47 11.53
C LYS A 347 -10.22 -4.52 12.47
N GLU A 348 -9.36 -5.53 12.34
CA GLU A 348 -8.23 -5.72 13.26
C GLU A 348 -7.30 -4.49 13.30
N SER A 349 -7.07 -3.86 12.14
CA SER A 349 -6.28 -2.62 12.04
C SER A 349 -6.82 -1.43 12.86
N TYR A 350 -8.07 -1.48 13.33
CA TYR A 350 -8.66 -0.46 14.18
C TYR A 350 -8.25 -0.59 15.66
N LEU A 351 -7.62 -1.71 16.05
CA LEU A 351 -7.13 -1.93 17.41
C LEU A 351 -5.76 -1.31 17.70
N LEU A 352 -5.07 -0.84 16.65
CA LEU A 352 -3.71 -0.28 16.71
C LEU A 352 -3.41 0.68 17.87
N PRO A 353 -4.22 1.73 18.14
CA PRO A 353 -3.90 2.66 19.22
C PRO A 353 -3.93 1.98 20.61
N TYR A 354 -4.79 0.97 20.78
CA TYR A 354 -4.93 0.23 22.05
C TYR A 354 -3.77 -0.75 22.27
N GLU A 355 -3.24 -1.34 21.18
CA GLU A 355 -2.04 -2.17 21.20
C GLU A 355 -0.83 -1.39 21.74
N MET A 356 -0.64 -0.13 21.32
CA MET A 356 0.43 0.73 21.83
C MET A 356 0.29 1.04 23.32
N ILE A 357 -0.95 1.33 23.76
CA ILE A 357 -1.25 1.66 25.16
C ILE A 357 -1.12 0.47 26.10
N ALA A 358 -1.19 -0.77 25.58
CA ALA A 358 -0.95 -1.97 26.37
C ALA A 358 0.45 -2.01 27.03
N SER A 359 1.43 -1.26 26.50
CA SER A 359 2.73 -1.05 27.16
C SER A 359 2.61 -0.45 28.57
N VAL A 360 1.66 0.49 28.78
CA VAL A 360 1.39 1.10 30.10
C VAL A 360 0.88 0.05 31.07
N LEU A 361 -0.03 -0.82 30.62
CA LEU A 361 -0.56 -1.92 31.40
C LEU A 361 0.58 -2.87 31.86
N ILE A 362 1.44 -3.29 30.92
CA ILE A 362 2.57 -4.18 31.20
C ILE A 362 3.52 -3.53 32.22
N VAL A 363 3.90 -2.27 32.02
CA VAL A 363 4.81 -1.54 32.93
C VAL A 363 4.22 -1.45 34.34
N LEU A 364 2.92 -1.15 34.48
CA LEU A 364 2.26 -1.05 35.79
C LEU A 364 2.17 -2.39 36.50
N VAL A 365 1.88 -3.48 35.78
CA VAL A 365 1.87 -4.83 36.34
C VAL A 365 3.26 -5.20 36.84
N ILE A 366 4.30 -5.02 36.02
CA ILE A 366 5.70 -5.29 36.40
C ILE A 366 6.12 -4.45 37.62
N TYR A 367 5.79 -3.16 37.62
CA TYR A 367 6.05 -2.28 38.75
C TYR A 367 5.38 -2.77 40.04
N GLN A 368 4.11 -3.17 39.96
CA GLN A 368 3.35 -3.65 41.12
C GLN A 368 3.88 -5.01 41.61
N VAL A 369 4.21 -5.92 40.70
CA VAL A 369 4.78 -7.25 41.04
C VAL A 369 6.08 -7.11 41.82
N GLY A 370 6.98 -6.23 41.37
CA GLY A 370 8.25 -5.97 42.06
C GLY A 370 8.10 -5.36 43.45
N ASN A 371 6.92 -4.82 43.79
CA ASN A 371 6.64 -4.24 45.12
C ASN A 371 6.02 -5.24 46.10
N PHE A 372 5.71 -6.49 45.70
CA PHE A 372 5.27 -7.51 46.64
C PHE A 372 6.42 -7.97 47.56
N GLY A 373 6.13 -8.14 48.85
CA GLY A 373 7.13 -8.29 49.91
C GLY A 373 8.18 -9.39 49.68
N PHE A 374 7.78 -10.57 49.20
CA PHE A 374 8.70 -11.68 48.95
C PHE A 374 9.61 -11.48 47.72
N LEU A 375 9.19 -10.62 46.77
CA LEU A 375 9.90 -10.34 45.52
C LEU A 375 10.83 -9.12 45.61
N GLN A 376 10.84 -8.40 46.73
CA GLN A 376 11.66 -7.19 46.88
C GLN A 376 13.15 -7.45 46.66
N ARG A 377 13.66 -8.64 47.05
CA ARG A 377 15.08 -9.03 46.85
C ARG A 377 15.48 -9.18 45.38
N VAL A 378 14.53 -9.49 44.51
CA VAL A 378 14.75 -9.71 43.07
C VAL A 378 14.07 -8.63 42.20
N ARG A 379 13.58 -7.55 42.83
CA ARG A 379 12.82 -6.47 42.17
C ARG A 379 13.55 -5.84 40.99
N THR A 380 14.88 -5.81 41.01
CA THR A 380 15.71 -5.28 39.92
C THR A 380 15.78 -6.22 38.71
N TRP A 381 15.63 -7.53 38.92
CA TRP A 381 15.71 -8.56 37.89
C TRP A 381 14.36 -8.91 37.27
N ILE A 382 13.26 -8.75 38.00
CA ILE A 382 11.90 -9.03 37.50
C ILE A 382 11.59 -8.25 36.20
N PRO A 383 11.80 -6.93 36.12
CA PRO A 383 11.57 -6.20 34.88
C PRO A 383 12.43 -6.72 33.73
N ALA A 384 13.68 -7.09 34.00
CA ALA A 384 14.59 -7.65 32.99
C ALA A 384 14.04 -8.97 32.43
N LEU A 385 13.77 -9.94 33.30
CA LEU A 385 13.26 -11.26 32.92
C LEU A 385 11.96 -11.16 32.14
N LEU A 386 10.97 -10.41 32.66
CA LEU A 386 9.67 -10.28 32.03
C LEU A 386 9.75 -9.56 30.67
N THR A 387 10.62 -8.55 30.55
CA THR A 387 10.85 -7.85 29.28
C THR A 387 11.50 -8.77 28.25
N LEU A 388 12.50 -9.57 28.65
CA LEU A 388 13.19 -10.50 27.75
C LEU A 388 12.26 -11.63 27.28
N VAL A 389 11.46 -12.21 28.18
CA VAL A 389 10.45 -13.22 27.82
C VAL A 389 9.40 -12.63 26.88
N PHE A 390 8.90 -11.44 27.20
CA PHE A 390 7.93 -10.74 26.34
C PHE A 390 8.51 -10.47 24.95
N ALA A 391 9.71 -9.90 24.87
CA ALA A 391 10.39 -9.61 23.60
C ALA A 391 10.69 -10.88 22.78
N GLY A 392 11.17 -11.94 23.43
CA GLY A 392 11.44 -13.24 22.80
C GLY A 392 10.18 -13.87 22.18
N PHE A 393 9.00 -13.57 22.72
CA PHE A 393 7.72 -14.03 22.18
C PHE A 393 7.15 -13.08 21.11
N VAL A 394 7.10 -11.77 21.37
CA VAL A 394 6.42 -10.85 20.45
C VAL A 394 7.22 -10.54 19.19
N ILE A 395 8.56 -10.48 19.25
CA ILE A 395 9.37 -10.12 18.08
C ILE A 395 9.21 -11.17 16.96
N PRO A 396 9.45 -12.48 17.19
CA PRO A 396 9.29 -13.48 16.14
C PRO A 396 7.84 -13.60 15.67
N SER A 397 6.87 -13.59 16.61
CA SER A 397 5.45 -13.72 16.25
C SER A 397 4.92 -12.51 15.46
N GLY A 398 5.37 -11.30 15.80
CA GLY A 398 5.02 -10.07 15.07
C GLY A 398 5.58 -10.06 13.65
N LEU A 399 6.86 -10.43 13.49
CA LEU A 399 7.48 -10.54 12.17
C LEU A 399 6.82 -11.61 11.30
N ALA A 400 6.49 -12.77 11.87
CA ALA A 400 5.74 -13.82 11.18
C ALA A 400 4.34 -13.36 10.76
N ALA A 401 3.61 -12.69 11.66
CA ALA A 401 2.28 -12.14 11.36
C ALA A 401 2.34 -11.06 10.26
N LYS A 402 3.35 -10.17 10.31
CA LYS A 402 3.60 -9.18 9.25
C LYS A 402 3.77 -9.85 7.89
N LYS A 403 4.62 -10.89 7.82
CA LYS A 403 4.86 -11.64 6.58
C LYS A 403 3.59 -12.30 6.04
N LYS A 404 2.67 -12.75 6.91
CA LYS A 404 1.38 -13.32 6.50
C LYS A 404 0.39 -12.28 5.97
N ILE A 405 0.36 -11.08 6.55
CA ILE A 405 -0.50 -9.98 6.07
C ILE A 405 -0.03 -9.48 4.70
N TYR A 406 1.27 -9.49 4.51
CA TYR A 406 1.96 -8.97 3.34
C TYR A 406 2.51 -10.11 2.47
N SER A 407 1.79 -11.22 2.30
CA SER A 407 2.19 -12.16 1.24
C SER A 407 2.20 -11.35 -0.07
N PRO A 408 3.33 -11.24 -0.78
CA PRO A 408 3.37 -10.48 -2.01
C PRO A 408 2.43 -11.17 -3.00
N ASP A 409 1.21 -10.65 -3.16
CA ASP A 409 0.34 -10.90 -4.31
C ASP A 409 0.91 -10.14 -5.52
N LYS A 410 2.24 -10.19 -5.67
CA LYS A 410 2.92 -9.82 -6.89
C LYS A 410 2.40 -10.76 -7.94
N ASN A 411 1.89 -10.15 -8.99
CA ASN A 411 1.54 -10.91 -10.15
C ASN A 411 2.01 -10.08 -11.33
N HIS A 412 3.18 -10.45 -11.83
CA HIS A 412 3.83 -9.80 -12.97
C HIS A 412 2.92 -9.85 -14.20
N LEU A 413 1.97 -10.78 -14.28
CA LEU A 413 0.98 -10.84 -15.35
C LEU A 413 0.11 -9.58 -15.43
N TRP A 414 -0.09 -8.82 -14.33
CA TRP A 414 -0.74 -7.50 -14.40
C TRP A 414 0.08 -6.50 -15.22
N GLU A 415 1.41 -6.53 -15.07
CA GLU A 415 2.32 -5.72 -15.86
C GLU A 415 2.41 -6.24 -17.28
N THR A 416 2.56 -7.56 -17.46
CA THR A 416 2.57 -8.22 -18.78
C THR A 416 1.32 -7.88 -19.58
N SER A 417 0.12 -7.99 -18.98
CA SER A 417 -1.15 -7.70 -19.66
C SER A 417 -1.32 -6.20 -19.94
N ARG A 418 -0.81 -5.33 -19.06
CA ARG A 418 -0.75 -3.88 -19.32
C ARG A 418 0.19 -3.56 -20.48
N LEU A 419 1.38 -4.15 -20.51
CA LEU A 419 2.37 -4.00 -21.58
C LEU A 419 1.85 -4.55 -22.90
N ALA A 420 1.14 -5.69 -22.88
CA ALA A 420 0.46 -6.22 -24.05
C ALA A 420 -0.54 -5.21 -24.62
N ALA A 421 -1.39 -4.62 -23.76
CA ALA A 421 -2.34 -3.59 -24.15
C ALA A 421 -1.65 -2.29 -24.63
N GLU A 422 -0.54 -1.88 -24.01
CA GLU A 422 0.26 -0.74 -24.47
C GLU A 422 0.92 -1.01 -25.83
N SER A 423 1.45 -2.21 -26.06
CA SER A 423 2.03 -2.58 -27.36
C SER A 423 0.98 -2.53 -28.46
N ALA A 424 -0.22 -3.03 -28.18
CA ALA A 424 -1.36 -2.98 -29.09
C ALA A 424 -2.03 -1.59 -29.20
N SER A 425 -1.52 -0.57 -28.49
CA SER A 425 -2.22 0.71 -28.35
C SER A 425 -2.14 1.66 -29.54
N GLN A 426 -1.40 1.30 -30.59
CA GLN A 426 -1.42 2.08 -31.83
C GLN A 426 -2.86 2.15 -32.34
N ASN A 427 -3.34 3.38 -32.49
CA ASN A 427 -4.71 3.71 -32.88
C ASN A 427 -5.79 3.15 -31.95
N SER A 428 -5.52 2.99 -30.64
CA SER A 428 -6.52 2.56 -29.66
C SER A 428 -6.77 3.58 -28.55
N ILE A 429 -7.95 3.47 -27.95
CA ILE A 429 -8.22 3.96 -26.59
C ILE A 429 -8.05 2.80 -25.60
N GLN A 430 -7.65 3.10 -24.37
CA GLN A 430 -7.39 2.14 -23.31
C GLN A 430 -8.37 2.33 -22.16
N ILE A 431 -8.90 1.23 -21.63
CA ILE A 431 -9.86 1.24 -20.52
C ILE A 431 -9.42 0.27 -19.43
N PHE A 432 -9.23 0.78 -18.22
CA PHE A 432 -8.81 0.01 -17.06
C PHE A 432 -9.94 -0.11 -16.05
N ALA A 433 -10.12 -1.29 -15.45
CA ALA A 433 -11.15 -1.45 -14.43
C ALA A 433 -10.74 -0.82 -13.09
N HIS A 434 -11.69 -0.19 -12.41
CA HIS A 434 -11.55 0.27 -11.03
C HIS A 434 -12.69 -0.26 -10.16
N PRO A 435 -12.42 -0.94 -9.05
CA PRO A 435 -11.09 -1.34 -8.54
C PRO A 435 -10.45 -2.49 -9.35
N ALA A 436 -9.18 -2.37 -9.72
CA ALA A 436 -8.34 -3.46 -10.24
C ALA A 436 -6.85 -3.15 -10.06
N SER A 437 -5.98 -4.15 -10.26
CA SER A 437 -4.52 -3.99 -10.15
C SER A 437 -3.93 -3.36 -11.41
N SER A 438 -3.97 -2.03 -11.51
CA SER A 438 -3.24 -1.27 -12.52
C SER A 438 -2.81 0.10 -11.98
N PRO A 439 -1.72 0.69 -12.50
CA PRO A 439 -1.30 2.04 -12.11
C PRO A 439 -2.37 3.09 -12.45
N GLU A 440 -3.11 2.94 -13.54
CA GLU A 440 -4.18 3.84 -13.97
C GLU A 440 -5.38 3.80 -13.02
N ALA A 441 -5.81 2.59 -12.62
CA ALA A 441 -6.85 2.42 -11.61
C ALA A 441 -6.44 3.02 -10.25
N ALA A 442 -5.15 2.91 -9.89
CA ALA A 442 -4.61 3.49 -8.68
C ALA A 442 -4.51 5.03 -8.74
N LEU A 443 -4.10 5.60 -9.89
CA LEU A 443 -4.12 7.03 -10.15
C LEU A 443 -5.54 7.60 -10.11
N PHE A 444 -6.51 6.89 -10.71
CA PHE A 444 -7.92 7.27 -10.66
C PHE A 444 -8.44 7.30 -9.22
N PHE A 445 -8.15 6.26 -8.43
CA PHE A 445 -8.46 6.21 -7.01
C PHE A 445 -7.84 7.38 -6.23
N GLY A 446 -6.54 7.63 -6.43
CA GLY A 446 -5.85 8.76 -5.82
C GLY A 446 -6.50 10.10 -6.18
N ASN A 447 -6.88 10.29 -7.45
CA ASN A 447 -7.54 11.49 -7.93
C ASN A 447 -8.94 11.66 -7.31
N ALA A 448 -9.72 10.59 -7.19
CA ALA A 448 -11.03 10.59 -6.54
C ALA A 448 -10.93 11.13 -5.10
N TYR A 449 -10.01 10.57 -4.32
CA TYR A 449 -9.73 11.02 -2.95
C TYR A 449 -9.07 12.39 -2.88
N SER A 450 -8.57 12.92 -3.99
CA SER A 450 -8.04 14.27 -4.09
C SER A 450 -9.12 15.31 -4.43
N HIS A 451 -10.39 14.92 -4.56
CA HIS A 451 -11.48 15.71 -5.14
C HIS A 451 -11.24 16.09 -6.61
N TRP A 452 -10.75 15.15 -7.41
CA TRP A 452 -10.61 15.30 -8.87
C TRP A 452 -9.72 16.48 -9.30
N ARG A 453 -8.84 16.97 -8.41
CA ARG A 453 -8.05 18.19 -8.64
C ARG A 453 -6.96 18.03 -9.68
N TYR A 454 -6.64 16.79 -10.05
CA TYR A 454 -5.59 16.46 -11.02
C TYR A 454 -6.13 15.96 -12.35
N THR A 455 -7.45 15.93 -12.53
CA THR A 455 -8.12 15.49 -13.76
C THR A 455 -7.51 16.09 -15.01
N GLY A 456 -7.35 17.43 -15.07
CA GLY A 456 -6.81 18.08 -16.27
C GLY A 456 -5.35 17.72 -16.57
N ILE A 457 -4.55 17.36 -15.56
CA ILE A 457 -3.16 16.92 -15.74
C ILE A 457 -3.13 15.46 -16.18
N LEU A 458 -3.93 14.60 -15.54
CA LEU A 458 -4.05 13.18 -15.89
C LEU A 458 -4.56 13.02 -17.33
N LYS A 459 -5.56 13.79 -17.78
CA LYS A 459 -6.00 13.81 -19.19
C LYS A 459 -4.89 14.22 -20.17
N ARG A 460 -3.90 15.02 -19.75
CA ARG A 460 -2.76 15.38 -20.62
C ARG A 460 -1.66 14.33 -20.61
N LEU A 461 -1.46 13.65 -19.49
CA LEU A 461 -0.48 12.57 -19.35
C LEU A 461 -0.99 11.27 -19.99
N TYR A 462 -2.31 11.05 -19.97
CA TYR A 462 -2.99 9.84 -20.41
C TYR A 462 -4.23 10.20 -21.27
N PRO A 463 -4.04 10.81 -22.46
CA PRO A 463 -5.13 11.39 -23.26
C PRO A 463 -6.11 10.37 -23.86
N ASP A 464 -5.69 9.12 -24.01
CA ASP A 464 -6.49 8.03 -24.59
C ASP A 464 -6.88 6.97 -23.55
N THR A 465 -6.81 7.31 -22.27
CA THR A 465 -7.04 6.39 -21.16
C THR A 465 -8.29 6.75 -20.39
N TYR A 466 -9.14 5.74 -20.16
CA TYR A 466 -10.40 5.85 -19.42
C TYR A 466 -10.54 4.72 -18.39
N ILE A 467 -11.56 4.81 -17.55
CA ILE A 467 -11.76 3.90 -16.43
C ILE A 467 -13.13 3.24 -16.52
N PHE A 468 -13.18 1.91 -16.35
CA PHE A 468 -14.44 1.21 -16.11
C PHE A 468 -14.69 1.13 -14.60
N ASN A 469 -15.63 1.95 -14.11
CA ASN A 469 -16.03 1.95 -12.72
C ASN A 469 -16.99 0.77 -12.46
N ILE A 470 -16.47 -0.27 -11.81
CA ILE A 470 -17.20 -1.51 -11.52
C ILE A 470 -18.40 -1.25 -10.60
N ALA A 471 -18.29 -0.31 -9.66
CA ALA A 471 -19.37 -0.02 -8.71
C ALA A 471 -20.59 0.62 -9.40
N GLU A 472 -20.35 1.42 -10.45
CA GLU A 472 -21.40 2.10 -11.21
C GLU A 472 -21.79 1.36 -12.51
N ASN A 473 -21.02 0.33 -12.91
CA ASN A 473 -21.10 -0.32 -14.22
C ASN A 473 -21.05 0.67 -15.39
N LYS A 474 -20.10 1.62 -15.35
CA LYS A 474 -19.97 2.68 -16.36
C LYS A 474 -18.53 2.92 -16.75
N ILE A 475 -18.33 3.31 -18.00
CA ILE A 475 -17.06 3.87 -18.47
C ILE A 475 -17.06 5.36 -18.16
N VAL A 476 -16.01 5.82 -17.51
CA VAL A 476 -15.86 7.18 -17.01
C VAL A 476 -14.51 7.77 -17.41
N ASP A 477 -14.46 9.08 -17.47
CA ASP A 477 -13.22 9.85 -17.57
C ASP A 477 -12.56 10.02 -16.18
N TRP A 478 -11.40 10.67 -16.15
CA TRP A 478 -10.58 10.88 -14.94
C TRP A 478 -11.25 11.67 -13.80
N ASP A 479 -12.42 12.28 -14.05
CA ASP A 479 -13.27 12.99 -13.07
C ASP A 479 -14.54 12.20 -12.67
N ASN A 480 -14.61 10.91 -13.03
CA ASN A 480 -15.79 10.05 -12.87
C ASN A 480 -17.02 10.51 -13.67
N SER A 481 -16.86 11.43 -14.64
CA SER A 481 -17.94 11.74 -15.56
C SER A 481 -18.15 10.58 -16.54
N PRO A 482 -19.39 10.10 -16.74
CA PRO A 482 -19.67 9.06 -17.73
C PRO A 482 -19.27 9.53 -19.13
N ILE A 483 -18.66 8.63 -19.90
CA ILE A 483 -18.35 8.87 -21.30
C ILE A 483 -19.07 7.86 -22.19
N ASN A 484 -19.41 8.30 -23.40
CA ASN A 484 -19.77 7.39 -24.47
C ASN A 484 -18.49 6.96 -25.20
N PRO A 485 -18.05 5.69 -25.10
CA PRO A 485 -16.85 5.23 -25.79
C PRO A 485 -16.94 5.39 -27.31
N ALA A 486 -18.15 5.35 -27.90
CA ALA A 486 -18.32 5.47 -29.35
C ALA A 486 -17.94 6.87 -29.87
N GLU A 487 -18.16 7.90 -29.06
CA GLU A 487 -17.80 9.29 -29.37
C GLU A 487 -16.29 9.55 -29.30
N LYS A 488 -15.53 8.64 -28.69
CA LYS A 488 -14.06 8.73 -28.57
C LYS A 488 -13.33 7.98 -29.67
N LEU A 489 -14.04 7.14 -30.41
CA LEU A 489 -13.50 6.48 -31.59
C LEU A 489 -13.43 7.48 -32.75
N THR A 490 -12.27 7.54 -33.39
CA THR A 490 -11.99 8.47 -34.51
C THR A 490 -11.26 7.71 -35.62
N SER A 491 -10.98 8.35 -36.76
CA SER A 491 -10.14 7.74 -37.82
C SER A 491 -8.80 7.25 -37.30
N ASP A 492 -8.26 7.95 -36.31
CA ASP A 492 -6.94 7.71 -35.72
C ASP A 492 -7.02 6.80 -34.48
N LYS A 493 -8.23 6.51 -34.01
CA LYS A 493 -8.53 5.69 -32.83
C LYS A 493 -9.66 4.72 -33.15
N SER A 494 -9.33 3.62 -33.83
CA SER A 494 -10.30 2.68 -34.40
C SER A 494 -10.70 1.54 -33.47
N ARG A 495 -10.01 1.36 -32.33
CA ARG A 495 -10.24 0.25 -31.40
C ARG A 495 -10.18 0.64 -29.92
N ILE A 496 -10.81 -0.18 -29.09
CA ILE A 496 -10.78 -0.07 -27.62
C ILE A 496 -10.09 -1.29 -27.03
N LEU A 497 -9.15 -1.09 -26.12
CA LEU A 497 -8.50 -2.14 -25.34
C LEU A 497 -8.95 -2.06 -23.89
N PHE A 498 -9.60 -3.12 -23.39
CA PHE A 498 -9.97 -3.23 -21.98
C PHE A 498 -9.07 -4.21 -21.26
N GLN A 499 -8.35 -3.80 -20.22
CA GLN A 499 -7.63 -4.71 -19.34
C GLN A 499 -8.44 -4.96 -18.06
N VAL A 500 -9.05 -6.14 -17.95
CA VAL A 500 -10.03 -6.40 -16.90
C VAL A 500 -9.97 -7.82 -16.33
N PRO A 501 -10.40 -8.00 -15.06
CA PRO A 501 -10.72 -9.32 -14.54
C PRO A 501 -11.72 -10.07 -15.41
N MET A 502 -11.44 -11.34 -15.70
CA MET A 502 -12.32 -12.20 -16.49
C MET A 502 -13.74 -12.25 -15.89
N GLU A 503 -13.87 -12.16 -14.58
CA GLU A 503 -15.14 -12.15 -13.84
C GLU A 503 -16.07 -10.98 -14.25
N ILE A 504 -15.54 -9.87 -14.76
CA ILE A 504 -16.34 -8.69 -15.16
C ILE A 504 -16.43 -8.49 -16.69
N SER A 505 -15.78 -9.35 -17.48
CA SER A 505 -15.75 -9.28 -18.95
C SER A 505 -17.15 -9.24 -19.56
N GLN A 506 -18.07 -10.11 -19.12
CA GLN A 506 -19.44 -10.18 -19.62
C GLN A 506 -20.24 -8.89 -19.36
N THR A 507 -20.01 -8.25 -18.21
CA THR A 507 -20.66 -6.98 -17.88
C THR A 507 -20.18 -5.89 -18.84
N ILE A 508 -18.86 -5.80 -19.06
CA ILE A 508 -18.27 -4.84 -20.00
C ILE A 508 -18.77 -5.09 -21.43
N HIS A 509 -18.81 -6.36 -21.84
CA HIS A 509 -19.35 -6.77 -23.14
C HIS A 509 -20.78 -6.25 -23.31
N ARG A 510 -21.63 -6.37 -22.28
CA ARG A 510 -22.99 -5.84 -22.30
C ARG A 510 -23.03 -4.32 -22.43
N GLU A 511 -22.26 -3.59 -21.62
CA GLU A 511 -22.24 -2.12 -21.64
C GLU A 511 -21.76 -1.57 -22.99
N LEU A 512 -20.74 -2.19 -23.59
CA LEU A 512 -20.24 -1.81 -24.92
C LEU A 512 -21.27 -2.07 -26.03
N ASN A 513 -21.97 -3.21 -25.98
CA ASN A 513 -23.03 -3.49 -26.94
C ASN A 513 -24.20 -2.50 -26.81
N ILE A 514 -24.56 -2.07 -25.59
CA ILE A 514 -25.56 -1.03 -25.37
C ILE A 514 -25.10 0.30 -26.00
N ALA A 515 -23.80 0.61 -25.93
CA ALA A 515 -23.19 1.77 -26.59
C ALA A 515 -23.04 1.61 -28.12
N GLY A 516 -23.53 0.52 -28.72
CA GLY A 516 -23.43 0.25 -30.16
C GLY A 516 -22.07 -0.30 -30.60
N ILE A 517 -21.17 -0.60 -29.68
CA ILE A 517 -19.81 -1.05 -29.95
C ILE A 517 -19.77 -2.58 -29.97
N TYR A 518 -19.27 -3.14 -31.07
CA TYR A 518 -19.05 -4.57 -31.22
C TYR A 518 -17.77 -5.00 -30.49
N VAL A 519 -17.86 -6.01 -29.64
CA VAL A 519 -16.74 -6.53 -28.85
C VAL A 519 -16.28 -7.86 -29.41
N GLN A 520 -14.98 -7.99 -29.64
CA GLN A 520 -14.30 -9.25 -29.88
C GLN A 520 -13.55 -9.63 -28.61
N GLU A 521 -13.84 -10.81 -28.09
CA GLU A 521 -13.15 -11.34 -26.92
C GLU A 521 -11.86 -12.01 -27.39
N GLU A 522 -10.71 -11.54 -26.89
CA GLU A 522 -9.44 -12.24 -27.01
C GLU A 522 -8.91 -12.56 -25.61
N SER A 523 -8.76 -13.85 -25.32
CA SER A 523 -8.17 -14.32 -24.07
C SER A 523 -6.68 -14.53 -24.29
N PHE A 524 -5.86 -13.90 -23.43
CA PHE A 524 -4.41 -13.94 -23.58
C PHE A 524 -3.73 -14.94 -22.63
N PHE A 525 -4.39 -15.26 -21.51
CA PHE A 525 -3.85 -16.17 -20.48
C PHE A 525 -4.92 -17.18 -20.09
N GLU A 526 -4.69 -18.47 -20.39
CA GLU A 526 -5.66 -19.56 -20.21
C GLU A 526 -5.88 -19.94 -18.72
N ASP A 527 -4.87 -19.69 -17.88
CA ASP A 527 -4.86 -20.11 -16.46
C ASP A 527 -5.18 -18.99 -15.45
N GLU A 528 -5.30 -17.73 -15.89
CA GLU A 528 -5.46 -16.61 -14.96
C GLU A 528 -6.60 -15.66 -15.32
N LYS A 529 -7.20 -15.09 -14.27
CA LYS A 529 -8.45 -14.31 -14.29
C LYS A 529 -8.34 -12.94 -15.00
N GLN A 530 -7.57 -12.79 -16.08
CA GLN A 530 -7.37 -11.54 -16.82
C GLN A 530 -7.71 -11.68 -18.31
N MET A 531 -8.33 -10.65 -18.87
CA MET A 531 -8.76 -10.62 -20.27
C MET A 531 -8.47 -9.25 -20.89
N ILE A 532 -8.07 -9.23 -22.16
CA ILE A 532 -8.02 -8.01 -22.96
C ILE A 532 -9.16 -8.04 -23.97
N LEU A 533 -10.16 -7.18 -23.80
CA LEU A 533 -11.25 -7.07 -24.79
C LEU A 533 -10.84 -6.07 -25.87
N ILE A 534 -11.03 -6.44 -27.13
CA ILE A 534 -10.83 -5.56 -28.28
C ILE A 534 -12.21 -5.19 -28.83
N ALA A 535 -12.58 -3.91 -28.77
CA ALA A 535 -13.89 -3.45 -29.23
C ALA A 535 -13.81 -2.45 -30.39
N TYR A 536 -14.82 -2.48 -31.27
CA TYR A 536 -14.91 -1.78 -32.55
C TYR A 536 -16.28 -1.07 -32.70
N PRO A 537 -16.35 0.09 -33.38
CA PRO A 537 -17.56 0.93 -33.41
C PRO A 537 -18.77 0.30 -34.12
N GLU A 538 -18.60 -0.60 -35.09
CA GLU A 538 -19.72 -1.29 -35.74
C GLU A 538 -19.37 -2.74 -36.13
N LYS A 539 -20.39 -3.62 -36.19
CA LYS A 539 -20.24 -5.00 -36.69
C LYS A 539 -19.74 -5.06 -38.14
N GLY A 540 -20.03 -4.03 -38.94
CA GLY A 540 -19.66 -3.86 -40.36
C GLY A 540 -18.39 -3.04 -40.62
N GLN A 541 -17.95 -2.17 -39.69
CA GLN A 541 -16.60 -1.56 -39.69
C GLN A 541 -15.52 -2.51 -39.15
N SER A 542 -15.79 -3.81 -39.27
CA SER A 542 -14.84 -4.90 -39.15
C SER A 542 -13.88 -5.00 -40.34
N GLN A 543 -13.67 -3.89 -41.04
CA GLN A 543 -12.89 -3.81 -42.27
C GLN A 543 -11.44 -3.48 -41.89
N GLY A 544 -10.54 -4.46 -42.01
CA GLY A 544 -9.15 -4.36 -41.55
C GLY A 544 -8.93 -4.82 -40.11
N LYS A 545 -9.53 -5.94 -39.67
CA LYS A 545 -9.57 -6.34 -38.26
C LYS A 545 -8.38 -7.16 -37.80
N VAL A 546 -7.83 -6.82 -36.63
CA VAL A 546 -6.96 -7.74 -35.89
C VAL A 546 -7.75 -8.99 -35.52
N GLN A 547 -7.36 -10.14 -36.08
CA GLN A 547 -7.96 -11.46 -35.86
C GLN A 547 -7.32 -12.18 -34.66
N SER A 548 -6.05 -11.90 -34.41
CA SER A 548 -5.34 -12.42 -33.24
C SER A 548 -4.20 -11.49 -32.87
N LEU A 549 -4.06 -11.22 -31.57
CA LEU A 549 -2.85 -10.71 -30.96
C LEU A 549 -2.14 -11.83 -30.21
N ILE A 550 -0.86 -12.03 -30.50
CA ILE A 550 0.04 -12.91 -29.75
C ILE A 550 1.02 -12.02 -29.00
N PHE A 551 1.21 -12.23 -27.70
CA PHE A 551 2.13 -11.42 -26.89
C PHE A 551 2.95 -12.27 -25.92
N SER A 552 4.25 -11.98 -25.78
CA SER A 552 5.09 -12.52 -24.71
C SER A 552 6.22 -11.56 -24.37
N SER A 553 6.30 -11.16 -23.10
CA SER A 553 7.45 -10.43 -22.54
C SER A 553 8.52 -11.36 -21.95
N ALA A 554 8.46 -12.66 -22.26
CA ALA A 554 9.39 -13.67 -21.72
C ALA A 554 9.60 -13.62 -20.19
N GLU A 555 8.64 -13.05 -19.46
CA GLU A 555 8.69 -12.88 -18.01
C GLU A 555 8.51 -14.22 -17.32
N THR A 556 9.51 -14.62 -16.53
CA THR A 556 9.42 -15.76 -15.63
C THR A 556 9.87 -15.35 -14.25
N GLU A 557 9.16 -15.80 -13.21
CA GLU A 557 9.54 -15.46 -11.84
C GLU A 557 10.81 -16.24 -11.44
N ARG A 558 11.79 -15.55 -10.83
CA ARG A 558 13.02 -16.16 -10.32
C ARG A 558 12.68 -17.24 -9.29
N GLY A 559 12.84 -18.51 -9.69
CA GLY A 559 12.59 -19.67 -8.84
C GLY A 559 11.27 -20.42 -9.13
N LEU A 560 10.43 -19.88 -10.02
CA LEU A 560 9.17 -20.48 -10.50
C LEU A 560 9.19 -20.69 -12.02
N VAL A 561 10.36 -21.03 -12.56
CA VAL A 561 10.66 -21.33 -13.99
C VAL A 561 9.70 -22.34 -14.66
N LYS A 562 8.83 -23.00 -13.88
CA LYS A 562 7.90 -24.03 -14.37
C LYS A 562 6.54 -23.50 -14.84
N GLN A 563 6.21 -22.23 -14.62
CA GLN A 563 5.01 -21.62 -15.19
C GLN A 563 5.46 -20.59 -16.22
N GLN A 564 5.77 -21.06 -17.43
CA GLN A 564 5.71 -20.15 -18.57
C GLN A 564 4.27 -19.64 -18.61
N PRO A 565 4.02 -18.32 -18.65
CA PRO A 565 2.71 -17.84 -19.06
C PRO A 565 2.43 -18.51 -20.40
N ALA A 566 1.42 -19.36 -20.46
CA ALA A 566 1.05 -20.05 -21.69
C ALA A 566 0.45 -19.01 -22.65
N ALA A 567 1.30 -18.20 -23.27
CA ALA A 567 0.90 -17.28 -24.30
C ALA A 567 0.44 -18.10 -25.50
N ILE A 568 -0.85 -18.00 -25.81
CA ILE A 568 -1.47 -18.73 -26.90
C ILE A 568 -0.83 -18.26 -28.22
N GLY A 569 -0.42 -19.22 -29.07
CA GLY A 569 0.12 -18.92 -30.39
C GLY A 569 1.64 -19.02 -30.54
N PHE A 570 2.40 -19.36 -29.49
CA PHE A 570 3.83 -19.68 -29.61
C PHE A 570 4.10 -21.17 -29.83
N ALA A 571 5.10 -21.47 -30.66
CA ALA A 571 5.65 -22.82 -30.83
C ALA A 571 6.89 -23.05 -29.96
N SER A 572 7.70 -22.00 -29.73
CA SER A 572 8.86 -22.05 -28.86
C SER A 572 9.22 -20.65 -28.35
N LEU A 573 9.70 -20.63 -27.11
CA LEU A 573 10.40 -19.52 -26.48
C LEU A 573 11.84 -20.01 -26.25
N GLY A 574 12.83 -19.25 -26.70
CA GLY A 574 14.25 -19.56 -26.54
C GLY A 574 14.69 -19.56 -25.07
N HIS A 575 16.00 -19.51 -24.82
CA HIS A 575 16.53 -19.55 -23.46
C HIS A 575 16.27 -18.26 -22.69
N ILE A 576 15.63 -18.38 -21.52
CA ILE A 576 15.41 -17.26 -20.61
C ILE A 576 16.72 -16.85 -19.94
N ASP A 577 17.03 -15.56 -19.99
CA ASP A 577 18.12 -14.92 -19.27
C ASP A 577 17.60 -13.81 -18.34
N PHE A 578 18.24 -13.69 -17.18
CA PHE A 578 17.89 -12.71 -16.14
C PHE A 578 18.94 -11.60 -16.01
N SER A 579 19.97 -11.59 -16.85
CA SER A 579 21.07 -10.62 -16.78
C SER A 579 20.71 -9.30 -17.45
N LYS A 580 19.88 -9.34 -18.50
CA LYS A 580 19.33 -8.18 -19.20
C LYS A 580 17.84 -8.40 -19.46
N SER A 581 17.05 -7.36 -19.27
CA SER A 581 15.63 -7.33 -19.61
C SER A 581 15.17 -5.90 -19.83
N MET A 582 14.09 -5.72 -20.59
CA MET A 582 13.51 -4.41 -20.88
C MET A 582 12.69 -3.92 -19.67
N ASN A 583 11.97 -4.86 -19.04
CA ASN A 583 11.07 -4.64 -17.90
C ASN A 583 11.72 -4.87 -16.52
N GLY A 584 12.95 -5.40 -16.45
CA GLY A 584 13.65 -5.68 -15.20
C GLY A 584 13.52 -7.11 -14.66
N TYR A 585 12.85 -8.03 -15.38
CA TYR A 585 12.66 -9.43 -14.96
C TYR A 585 13.56 -10.42 -15.72
N SER A 586 13.16 -10.79 -16.93
CA SER A 586 13.89 -11.70 -17.80
C SER A 586 13.64 -11.34 -19.26
N SER A 587 14.52 -11.80 -20.14
CA SER A 587 14.36 -11.72 -21.58
C SER A 587 14.84 -13.03 -22.21
N VAL A 588 14.69 -13.18 -23.53
CA VAL A 588 15.22 -14.35 -24.24
C VAL A 588 16.61 -14.02 -24.78
N ILE A 589 17.62 -14.77 -24.32
CA ILE A 589 18.98 -14.67 -24.86
C ILE A 589 19.13 -15.53 -26.10
N THR A 590 19.90 -15.01 -27.05
CA THR A 590 20.29 -15.68 -28.29
C THR A 590 21.79 -15.57 -28.49
N ASP A 591 22.36 -16.59 -29.09
CA ASP A 591 23.77 -16.64 -29.48
C ASP A 591 23.95 -17.54 -30.70
N LYS A 592 25.20 -17.85 -31.05
CA LYS A 592 25.52 -18.69 -32.20
C LYS A 592 24.97 -20.11 -32.09
N GLU A 593 24.89 -20.67 -30.87
CA GLU A 593 24.40 -22.03 -30.62
C GLU A 593 22.87 -22.06 -30.52
N ASN A 594 22.28 -20.98 -29.99
CA ASN A 594 20.85 -20.81 -29.80
C ASN A 594 20.38 -19.50 -30.44
N PRO A 595 20.25 -19.45 -31.78
CA PRO A 595 19.99 -18.18 -32.48
C PRO A 595 18.53 -17.71 -32.38
N TYR A 596 17.59 -18.56 -31.97
CA TYR A 596 16.16 -18.24 -31.98
C TYR A 596 15.64 -17.79 -30.61
N ALA A 597 14.97 -16.64 -30.57
CA ALA A 597 14.34 -16.09 -29.37
C ALA A 597 12.84 -16.42 -29.28
N PHE A 598 12.07 -16.06 -30.31
CA PHE A 598 10.62 -16.25 -30.33
C PHE A 598 10.23 -16.98 -31.60
N THR A 599 9.26 -17.89 -31.51
CA THR A 599 8.66 -18.54 -32.69
C THR A 599 7.18 -18.77 -32.47
N THR A 600 6.37 -18.36 -33.43
CA THR A 600 4.91 -18.58 -33.39
C THR A 600 4.54 -19.99 -33.85
N LYS A 601 3.33 -20.46 -33.50
CA LYS A 601 2.66 -21.51 -34.26
C LYS A 601 2.37 -20.99 -35.67
N SER A 602 1.99 -21.90 -36.57
CA SER A 602 1.62 -21.53 -37.94
C SER A 602 0.44 -20.55 -37.90
N VAL A 603 0.63 -19.36 -38.47
CA VAL A 603 -0.41 -18.33 -38.64
C VAL A 603 -0.95 -18.44 -40.06
N THR A 604 -2.25 -18.64 -40.21
CA THR A 604 -2.91 -18.75 -41.52
C THR A 604 -3.39 -17.37 -41.97
N LEU A 605 -2.89 -16.90 -43.11
CA LEU A 605 -3.23 -15.62 -43.74
C LEU A 605 -3.99 -15.84 -45.04
N GLN A 606 -5.16 -15.23 -45.18
CA GLN A 606 -5.88 -15.15 -46.44
C GLN A 606 -5.24 -14.11 -47.38
N PRO A 607 -5.56 -14.13 -48.69
CA PRO A 607 -5.13 -13.10 -49.62
C PRO A 607 -5.43 -11.69 -49.12
N GLY A 608 -4.37 -10.90 -48.99
CA GLY A 608 -4.33 -9.52 -48.55
C GLY A 608 -4.27 -9.32 -47.03
N ASP A 609 -4.39 -10.37 -46.21
CA ASP A 609 -4.17 -10.26 -44.77
C ASP A 609 -2.76 -9.74 -44.46
N GLU A 610 -2.66 -8.90 -43.44
CA GLU A 610 -1.45 -8.25 -42.97
C GLU A 610 -1.05 -8.79 -41.59
N ILE A 611 0.23 -8.87 -41.29
CA ILE A 611 0.74 -9.02 -39.93
C ILE A 611 1.64 -7.85 -39.55
N LEU A 612 1.61 -7.48 -38.27
CA LEU A 612 2.53 -6.57 -37.64
C LEU A 612 3.23 -7.28 -36.47
N ALA A 613 4.49 -7.65 -36.68
CA ALA A 613 5.35 -8.24 -35.67
C ALA A 613 6.24 -7.16 -35.05
N ARG A 614 6.37 -7.17 -33.72
CA ARG A 614 7.22 -6.22 -32.98
C ARG A 614 7.95 -6.91 -31.85
N VAL A 615 9.18 -6.48 -31.57
CA VAL A 615 9.98 -6.98 -30.45
C VAL A 615 10.98 -5.92 -30.01
N HIS A 616 11.26 -5.82 -28.71
CA HIS A 616 12.41 -5.05 -28.24
C HIS A 616 13.65 -5.93 -28.26
N ALA A 617 14.76 -5.40 -28.76
CA ALA A 617 16.02 -6.14 -28.84
C ALA A 617 17.21 -5.33 -28.30
N PHE A 618 18.10 -5.99 -27.58
CA PHE A 618 19.35 -5.46 -27.05
C PHE A 618 20.54 -6.23 -27.62
N GLY A 619 21.58 -5.52 -28.06
CA GLY A 619 22.80 -6.07 -28.65
C GLY A 619 23.07 -5.44 -30.01
N THR A 620 23.87 -6.12 -30.85
CA THR A 620 24.26 -5.65 -32.18
C THR A 620 23.05 -5.56 -33.11
N GLN A 621 22.50 -4.36 -33.32
CA GLN A 621 21.19 -4.15 -33.93
C GLN A 621 21.11 -4.65 -35.37
N SER A 622 22.24 -4.71 -36.08
CA SER A 622 22.30 -5.23 -37.45
C SER A 622 22.07 -6.74 -37.54
N THR A 623 22.32 -7.50 -36.46
CA THR A 623 22.24 -8.97 -36.47
C THR A 623 20.94 -9.52 -35.89
N LEU A 624 20.18 -8.69 -35.16
CA LEU A 624 18.90 -9.03 -34.55
C LEU A 624 17.78 -8.78 -35.54
N LYS A 625 16.95 -9.80 -35.82
CA LYS A 625 15.94 -9.75 -36.89
C LYS A 625 14.62 -10.37 -36.46
N ILE A 626 13.54 -9.81 -36.99
CA ILE A 626 12.25 -10.48 -37.13
C ILE A 626 12.20 -11.05 -38.55
N ILE A 627 11.81 -12.30 -38.70
CA ILE A 627 11.70 -12.99 -39.98
C ILE A 627 10.33 -13.63 -40.11
N VAL A 628 9.75 -13.53 -41.31
CA VAL A 628 8.55 -14.26 -41.71
C VAL A 628 8.96 -15.33 -42.70
N SER A 629 8.57 -16.58 -42.46
CA SER A 629 8.78 -17.68 -43.39
C SER A 629 7.49 -18.41 -43.71
N GLU A 630 7.44 -19.07 -44.87
CA GLU A 630 6.30 -19.93 -45.23
C GLU A 630 6.37 -21.29 -44.50
N SER A 631 5.22 -21.78 -44.06
CA SER A 631 5.05 -23.05 -43.35
C SER A 631 5.12 -24.21 -44.34
N GLY A 632 6.10 -25.09 -44.17
CA GLY A 632 6.30 -26.31 -44.98
C GLY A 632 7.46 -26.23 -45.97
N THR A 633 7.81 -25.03 -46.45
CA THR A 633 8.99 -24.78 -47.31
C THR A 633 10.16 -24.18 -46.53
N ASN A 634 9.89 -23.53 -45.39
CA ASN A 634 10.86 -22.75 -44.59
C ASN A 634 11.56 -21.64 -45.38
N GLU A 635 10.98 -21.20 -46.50
CA GLU A 635 11.52 -20.10 -47.29
C GLU A 635 11.27 -18.77 -46.58
N VAL A 636 12.31 -17.94 -46.47
CA VAL A 636 12.23 -16.61 -45.85
C VAL A 636 11.54 -15.65 -46.80
N LEU A 637 10.36 -15.18 -46.42
CA LEU A 637 9.54 -14.25 -47.19
C LEU A 637 9.93 -12.80 -46.95
N LEU A 638 10.21 -12.43 -45.69
CA LEU A 638 10.57 -11.07 -45.31
C LEU A 638 11.41 -11.05 -44.03
N GLN A 639 12.27 -10.04 -43.91
CA GLN A 639 13.06 -9.76 -42.70
C GLN A 639 12.98 -8.29 -42.31
N SER A 640 13.11 -8.00 -41.01
CA SER A 640 13.00 -6.63 -40.49
C SER A 640 14.20 -5.78 -40.91
N LEU A 641 13.93 -4.49 -41.12
CA LEU A 641 14.98 -3.50 -41.27
C LEU A 641 15.71 -3.30 -39.95
N THR A 642 17.00 -2.94 -40.03
CA THR A 642 17.77 -2.59 -38.84
C THR A 642 17.31 -1.21 -38.33
N PRO A 643 16.84 -1.11 -37.07
CA PRO A 643 16.39 0.16 -36.52
C PRO A 643 17.56 1.14 -36.32
N ALA A 644 17.25 2.43 -36.33
CA ALA A 644 18.22 3.47 -35.99
C ALA A 644 18.49 3.44 -34.48
N GLY A 645 19.57 2.76 -34.07
CA GLY A 645 19.92 2.56 -32.66
C GLY A 645 21.42 2.35 -32.44
N LYS A 646 21.86 2.40 -31.17
CA LYS A 646 23.23 2.03 -30.78
C LYS A 646 23.24 0.59 -30.27
N ASP A 647 24.31 -0.14 -30.53
CA ASP A 647 24.48 -1.59 -30.25
C ASP A 647 24.45 -2.00 -28.77
N ASP A 648 24.10 -1.11 -27.84
CA ASP A 648 24.03 -1.35 -26.39
C ASP A 648 22.80 -0.67 -25.75
N ARG A 649 21.71 -0.53 -26.51
CA ARG A 649 20.43 -0.06 -25.99
C ARG A 649 19.29 -0.91 -26.55
N TRP A 650 18.25 -1.06 -25.74
CA TRP A 650 16.98 -1.60 -26.21
C TRP A 650 16.45 -0.76 -27.35
N SER A 651 16.16 -1.41 -28.47
CA SER A 651 15.59 -0.79 -29.66
C SER A 651 14.40 -1.61 -30.14
N ALA A 652 13.33 -0.95 -30.57
CA ALA A 652 12.15 -1.62 -31.12
C ALA A 652 12.43 -2.05 -32.56
N HIS A 653 12.23 -3.34 -32.82
CA HIS A 653 12.22 -3.94 -34.16
C HIS A 653 10.78 -4.20 -34.55
N ASN A 654 10.41 -3.78 -35.75
CA ASN A 654 9.06 -3.97 -36.28
C ASN A 654 9.16 -4.57 -37.69
N LEU A 655 8.19 -5.41 -38.05
CA LEU A 655 8.03 -5.97 -39.38
C LEU A 655 6.54 -6.02 -39.73
N THR A 656 6.21 -5.44 -40.88
CA THR A 656 4.89 -5.57 -41.49
C THR A 656 5.00 -6.49 -42.70
N PHE A 657 4.14 -7.51 -42.79
CA PHE A 657 4.07 -8.40 -43.94
C PHE A 657 2.62 -8.54 -44.40
N VAL A 658 2.39 -8.47 -45.71
CA VAL A 658 1.06 -8.64 -46.32
C VAL A 658 1.09 -9.86 -47.22
N ASN A 659 0.12 -10.76 -47.08
CA ASN A 659 -0.04 -11.87 -48.01
C ASN A 659 -0.54 -11.34 -49.37
N ALA A 660 0.38 -10.99 -50.26
CA ALA A 660 0.03 -10.53 -51.60
C ALA A 660 -0.38 -11.66 -52.57
N ALA A 661 -0.33 -12.93 -52.15
CA ALA A 661 -0.69 -14.06 -53.00
C ALA A 661 -2.22 -14.19 -53.17
N ASP A 662 -2.65 -14.79 -54.27
CA ASP A 662 -4.07 -15.07 -54.53
C ASP A 662 -4.60 -16.30 -53.76
N SER A 663 -3.76 -16.95 -52.94
CA SER A 663 -4.10 -18.12 -52.14
C SER A 663 -3.81 -17.91 -50.66
N THR A 664 -4.50 -18.68 -49.81
CA THR A 664 -4.18 -18.77 -48.37
C THR A 664 -2.73 -19.21 -48.17
N MET A 665 -2.03 -18.52 -47.28
CA MET A 665 -0.64 -18.79 -46.91
C MET A 665 -0.55 -19.12 -45.42
N ASN A 666 0.27 -20.09 -45.07
CA ASN A 666 0.60 -20.39 -43.68
C ASN A 666 2.01 -19.90 -43.41
N ILE A 667 2.21 -19.08 -42.38
CA ILE A 667 3.52 -18.50 -42.06
C ILE A 667 3.96 -18.82 -40.63
N PHE A 668 5.27 -18.73 -40.40
CA PHE A 668 5.89 -18.64 -39.09
C PHE A 668 6.58 -17.29 -38.93
N VAL A 669 6.54 -16.74 -37.72
CA VAL A 669 7.30 -15.54 -37.36
C VAL A 669 8.39 -15.93 -36.37
N TYR A 670 9.63 -15.58 -36.69
CA TYR A 670 10.81 -15.83 -35.87
C TYR A 670 11.43 -14.51 -35.42
N CYS A 671 11.85 -14.43 -34.16
CA CYS A 671 12.85 -13.45 -33.73
C CYS A 671 14.16 -14.19 -33.53
N LEU A 672 15.23 -13.73 -34.18
CA LEU A 672 16.49 -14.47 -34.17
C LEU A 672 17.71 -13.56 -34.32
N ASN A 673 18.86 -14.07 -33.89
CA ASN A 673 20.17 -13.43 -34.01
C ASN A 673 21.06 -14.20 -34.97
N HIS A 674 21.46 -13.57 -36.08
CA HIS A 674 22.40 -14.14 -37.05
C HIS A 674 23.87 -13.81 -36.73
N GLY A 675 24.12 -13.07 -35.66
CA GLY A 675 25.45 -12.65 -35.22
C GLY A 675 26.13 -13.68 -34.31
N ASN A 676 27.44 -13.49 -34.11
CA ASN A 676 28.20 -14.30 -33.15
C ASN A 676 28.11 -13.76 -31.71
N SER A 677 27.74 -12.49 -31.55
CA SER A 677 27.62 -11.86 -30.24
C SER A 677 26.22 -12.12 -29.64
N PRO A 678 26.11 -12.25 -28.31
CA PRO A 678 24.81 -12.44 -27.68
C PRO A 678 23.83 -11.29 -27.96
N GLY A 679 22.56 -11.65 -28.15
CA GLY A 679 21.45 -10.72 -28.32
C GLY A 679 20.31 -11.09 -27.39
N TRP A 680 19.56 -10.09 -26.91
CA TRP A 680 18.42 -10.30 -26.02
C TRP A 680 17.15 -9.76 -26.66
N PHE A 681 16.05 -10.49 -26.54
CA PHE A 681 14.75 -10.10 -27.07
C PHE A 681 13.68 -10.12 -25.98
N ASP A 682 12.80 -9.13 -26.00
CA ASP A 682 11.78 -8.91 -24.97
C ASP A 682 10.53 -8.25 -25.59
N ASP A 683 9.40 -8.31 -24.90
CA ASP A 683 8.10 -7.72 -25.31
C ASP A 683 7.71 -8.04 -26.77
N PHE A 684 7.76 -9.31 -27.19
CA PHE A 684 7.30 -9.72 -28.51
C PHE A 684 5.78 -9.58 -28.62
N SER A 685 5.33 -8.99 -29.73
CA SER A 685 3.92 -8.96 -30.12
C SER A 685 3.76 -9.31 -31.61
N LEU A 686 2.69 -10.01 -31.95
CA LEU A 686 2.25 -10.22 -33.33
C LEU A 686 0.76 -9.90 -33.42
N GLU A 687 0.41 -8.93 -34.26
CA GLU A 687 -0.98 -8.64 -34.63
C GLU A 687 -1.23 -9.18 -36.05
N THR A 688 -2.32 -9.92 -36.24
CA THR A 688 -2.76 -10.38 -37.57
C THR A 688 -4.01 -9.61 -37.96
N THR A 689 -4.04 -8.95 -39.11
CA THR A 689 -5.11 -8.09 -39.60
C THR A 689 -5.68 -8.61 -40.91
N ASN A 690 -6.99 -8.85 -41.01
CA ASN A 690 -7.57 -9.33 -42.27
C ASN A 690 -7.82 -8.21 -43.28
N SER A 691 -7.50 -8.44 -44.55
CA SER A 691 -8.04 -7.59 -45.62
C SER A 691 -9.29 -8.21 -46.22
N ILE A 692 -10.26 -7.37 -46.59
CA ILE A 692 -11.35 -7.78 -47.45
C ILE A 692 -11.13 -7.05 -48.78
N ARG A 693 -10.92 -7.79 -49.88
CA ARG A 693 -11.07 -7.24 -51.24
C ARG A 693 -12.51 -6.72 -51.37
N PRO A 694 -12.73 -5.53 -51.98
CA PRO A 694 -14.07 -4.99 -52.20
C PRO A 694 -14.98 -5.96 -52.97
#